data_AF-A0A7V4K0G9-F1
#
_entry.id   AF-A0A7V4K0G9-F1
#
_cell.length_a   1.000
_cell.length_b   1.000
_cell.length_c   1.000
_cell.angle_alpha   90.00
_cell.angle_beta   90.00
_cell.angle_gamma   90.00
#
_symmetry.space_group_name_H-M   'P 1'
#
loop_
_entity.id
_entity.type
_entity.pdbx_description
1 polymer ?
#
loop_
_entity_poly.entity_id
_entity_poly.type
_entity_poly.pdbx_seq_one_letter_code
_entity_poly.pdbx_strand_id
1 'polypeptide(L)'
;MQTVFFDDYSSIEEQIEKSSKPLETITRKQLVSILDYMNFKENTVIINLRHIRYGNTLSLEAYPLVYSEEFVRCVWVNKPLVHDIDTAYEFVNLVIDRNVSIIVVKANVRQITVEHIDLFLPETCEVVLLRRTKRHLSSGVNVEVFQNGVLFRGTLIDFSTVAFKAVVTPVAPATFNLLDANVPVYVVFKRNNEIVFSGECHILKHSQGKRERVLVLSYDQSKVQGLNDSRFKSKGQILKPPPAVVFVHPLTNKLTRLDVEELATTWFSVIEDEKNAVLFAGLVIPELKIEITPLQTITCRAQVAHKAKDFEESEGSLKWRVIILDMSPYDQIKLASLLGRAEDRRSYVCAEVDLEALFDFFFSSGFIYHDKYLSLAPYKEKFIETYRRLYLEALPIAKHFIYQEKGKILGHVSMLRFYENTWLVQHLAATGQHFAGIMVLRQVAHYIHDCSQFYSSHMDYVICYYRPDNKFPNRIFGGIAAELKNPKMCSVDTLAYLELAKKDCLNNFKNSNKNTIVEITPEDLIELKSFYEHVSQGLLIDALDLAPEMLGIDNLNSEYKTYGFKRERKLFALKKDKVLYAIIVQTKSDVGLNMSNLTNCLQVFVIKKELMPEELFSALALLSCYYEEEKIPVLIFPLNYAKDCGISYKREYNLWCLNTSHRDQFLKCIEQLFSWVTRFERQF
;
A
#
# COMPACT_ATOMS: atom_id res chain seq x y z
N MET A 1 -21.95 17.76 33.58
CA MET A 1 -20.97 16.68 33.73
C MET A 1 -21.40 15.92 34.98
N GLN A 2 -22.18 14.86 34.83
CA GLN A 2 -22.65 14.07 35.97
C GLN A 2 -21.48 13.26 36.50
N THR A 3 -21.31 13.23 37.81
CA THR A 3 -20.39 12.35 38.53
C THR A 3 -20.64 10.92 38.04
N VAL A 4 -19.72 10.41 37.22
CA VAL A 4 -19.74 9.01 36.80
C VAL A 4 -19.33 8.23 38.04
N PHE A 5 -20.29 7.53 38.65
CA PHE A 5 -19.97 6.50 39.64
C PHE A 5 -19.13 5.44 38.93
N PHE A 6 -17.81 5.49 39.13
CA PHE A 6 -16.94 4.39 38.77
C PHE A 6 -17.02 3.36 39.90
N ASP A 7 -17.62 2.20 39.61
CA ASP A 7 -17.31 0.96 40.34
C ASP A 7 -15.89 0.46 40.04
N ASP A 8 -15.14 1.09 39.12
CA ASP A 8 -13.79 0.60 38.71
C ASP A 8 -12.76 0.60 39.84
N TYR A 9 -12.91 1.41 40.88
CA TYR A 9 -11.93 1.50 41.97
C TYR A 9 -12.13 0.50 43.10
N SER A 10 -13.33 -0.07 43.24
CA SER A 10 -13.53 -1.27 44.06
C SER A 10 -12.62 -2.43 43.58
N SER A 11 -12.31 -2.47 42.27
CA SER A 11 -11.42 -3.46 41.67
C SER A 11 -9.92 -3.20 41.87
N ILE A 12 -9.52 -2.00 42.32
CA ILE A 12 -8.11 -1.72 42.67
C ILE A 12 -7.75 -2.40 44.00
N GLU A 13 -8.66 -2.45 44.98
CA GLU A 13 -8.44 -3.22 46.21
C GLU A 13 -8.28 -4.72 45.91
N GLU A 14 -9.16 -5.31 45.09
CA GLU A 14 -9.02 -6.70 44.64
C GLU A 14 -7.75 -6.96 43.82
N GLN A 15 -7.29 -5.98 43.02
CA GLN A 15 -6.06 -6.10 42.24
C GLN A 15 -4.81 -5.95 43.11
N ILE A 16 -4.83 -5.08 44.13
CA ILE A 16 -3.78 -4.95 45.13
C ILE A 16 -3.68 -6.25 45.95
N GLU A 17 -4.80 -6.85 46.34
CA GLU A 17 -4.84 -8.13 47.07
C GLU A 17 -4.39 -9.33 46.20
N LYS A 18 -4.64 -9.30 44.88
CA LYS A 18 -4.20 -10.35 43.93
C LYS A 18 -2.76 -10.18 43.44
N SER A 19 -2.15 -8.99 43.57
CA SER A 19 -0.76 -8.75 43.14
C SER A 19 0.23 -9.21 44.22
N SER A 20 0.96 -10.30 43.97
CA SER A 20 1.71 -11.00 45.01
C SER A 20 3.16 -10.54 45.24
N LYS A 21 3.55 -9.30 44.88
CA LYS A 21 4.84 -8.69 45.31
C LYS A 21 4.95 -7.18 44.96
N PRO A 22 5.33 -6.31 45.90
CA PRO A 22 5.71 -4.92 45.60
C PRO A 22 6.99 -4.87 44.74
N LEU A 23 7.03 -3.96 43.77
CA LEU A 23 8.16 -3.77 42.84
C LEU A 23 9.35 -3.07 43.49
N GLU A 24 9.04 -2.04 44.29
CA GLU A 24 9.98 -1.09 44.86
C GLU A 24 9.30 -0.38 46.03
N THR A 25 10.10 0.02 47.03
CA THR A 25 9.66 0.84 48.15
C THR A 25 10.12 2.28 47.91
N ILE A 26 9.19 3.23 47.88
CA ILE A 26 9.47 4.66 47.71
C ILE A 26 9.55 5.32 49.09
N THR A 27 10.56 6.17 49.30
CA THR A 27 10.73 6.97 50.51
C THR A 27 9.81 8.20 50.52
N ARG A 28 9.44 8.71 51.70
CA ARG A 28 8.65 9.95 51.85
C ARG A 28 9.16 11.11 51.00
N LYS A 29 10.47 11.32 50.97
CA LYS A 29 11.11 12.38 50.17
C LYS A 29 10.84 12.24 48.67
N GLN A 30 10.95 11.02 48.15
CA GLN A 30 10.62 10.73 46.74
C GLN A 30 9.12 10.89 46.47
N LEU A 31 8.25 10.48 47.40
CA LEU A 31 6.80 10.66 47.29
C LEU A 31 6.42 12.14 47.21
N VAL A 32 7.02 12.98 48.05
CA VAL A 32 6.85 14.44 48.01
C VAL A 32 7.22 14.99 46.64
N SER A 33 8.40 14.63 46.10
CA SER A 33 8.81 15.07 44.76
C SER A 33 7.85 14.61 43.65
N ILE A 34 7.23 13.44 43.78
CA ILE A 34 6.24 12.95 42.82
C ILE A 34 4.94 13.76 42.93
N LEU A 35 4.46 14.03 44.14
CA LEU A 35 3.26 14.85 44.37
C LEU A 35 3.48 16.30 43.90
N ASP A 36 4.67 16.86 44.10
CA ASP A 36 5.07 18.17 43.57
C ASP A 36 5.06 18.19 42.04
N TYR A 37 5.59 17.14 41.40
CA TYR A 37 5.54 17.01 39.94
C TYR A 37 4.10 16.90 39.42
N MET A 38 3.23 16.17 40.13
CA MET A 38 1.81 16.07 39.80
C MET A 38 1.13 17.44 39.91
N ASN A 39 1.40 18.20 40.98
CA ASN A 39 0.93 19.57 41.12
C ASN A 39 1.43 20.47 39.98
N PHE A 40 2.73 20.42 39.67
CA PHE A 40 3.36 21.23 38.61
C PHE A 40 2.79 20.97 37.21
N LYS A 41 2.32 19.74 36.95
CA LYS A 41 1.66 19.36 35.69
C LYS A 41 0.15 19.53 35.71
N GLU A 42 -0.42 20.05 36.81
CA GLU A 42 -1.86 20.12 37.04
C GLU A 42 -2.54 18.75 36.86
N ASN A 43 -1.87 17.68 37.30
CA ASN A 43 -2.41 16.32 37.30
C ASN A 43 -3.10 16.00 38.65
N THR A 44 -4.03 15.06 38.62
CA THR A 44 -4.83 14.67 39.78
C THR A 44 -4.35 13.36 40.41
N VAL A 45 -4.67 13.16 41.68
CA VAL A 45 -4.54 11.88 42.41
C VAL A 45 -5.93 11.37 42.76
N ILE A 46 -6.04 10.07 43.02
CA ILE A 46 -7.30 9.44 43.40
C ILE A 46 -7.29 9.17 44.91
N ILE A 47 -8.33 9.62 45.60
CA ILE A 47 -8.56 9.36 47.02
C ILE A 47 -9.70 8.35 47.14
N ASN A 48 -9.42 7.23 47.79
CA ASN A 48 -10.41 6.19 48.06
C ASN A 48 -10.91 6.31 49.50
N LEU A 49 -12.23 6.41 49.64
CA LEU A 49 -12.95 6.50 50.90
C LEU A 49 -13.93 5.33 51.01
N ARG A 50 -14.17 4.80 52.21
CA ARG A 50 -15.10 3.69 52.44
C ARG A 50 -16.24 4.14 53.33
N HIS A 51 -17.48 3.86 52.93
CA HIS A 51 -18.64 4.22 53.74
C HIS A 51 -18.67 3.34 54.99
N ILE A 52 -18.65 3.97 56.17
CA ILE A 52 -18.48 3.25 57.45
C ILE A 52 -19.61 2.23 57.69
N ARG A 53 -20.86 2.59 57.35
CA ARG A 53 -22.04 1.72 57.56
C ARG A 53 -22.23 0.60 56.51
N TYR A 54 -21.96 0.87 55.23
CA TYR A 54 -22.36 -0.01 54.13
C TYR A 54 -21.17 -0.62 53.38
N GLY A 55 -19.94 -0.20 53.71
CA GLY A 55 -18.71 -0.77 53.17
C GLY A 55 -18.43 -0.42 51.70
N ASN A 56 -19.29 0.35 51.02
CA ASN A 56 -19.07 0.75 49.63
C ASN A 56 -17.98 1.82 49.51
N THR A 57 -17.14 1.69 48.50
CA THR A 57 -16.01 2.59 48.23
C THR A 57 -16.45 3.78 47.36
N LEU A 58 -16.04 4.97 47.75
CA LEU A 58 -16.18 6.22 47.02
C LEU A 58 -14.78 6.71 46.61
N SER A 59 -14.57 6.91 45.31
CA SER A 59 -13.29 7.38 44.77
C SER A 59 -13.43 8.78 44.20
N LEU A 60 -12.58 9.69 44.66
CA LEU A 60 -12.61 11.10 44.30
C LEU A 60 -11.27 11.56 43.74
N GLU A 61 -11.31 12.37 42.68
CA GLU A 61 -10.11 13.02 42.15
C GLU A 61 -9.79 14.29 42.93
N ALA A 62 -8.52 14.50 43.21
CA ALA A 62 -8.03 15.67 43.93
C ALA A 62 -6.70 16.18 43.37
N TYR A 63 -6.46 17.48 43.44
CA TYR A 63 -5.16 18.10 43.17
C TYR A 63 -4.29 18.05 44.43
N PRO A 64 -3.12 17.37 44.38
CA PRO A 64 -2.23 17.35 45.53
C PRO A 64 -1.50 18.69 45.65
N LEU A 65 -1.43 19.21 46.87
CA LEU A 65 -0.67 20.40 47.25
C LEU A 65 0.16 20.05 48.48
N VAL A 66 1.44 19.78 48.27
CA VAL A 66 2.38 19.52 49.36
C VAL A 66 2.75 20.86 49.97
N TYR A 67 2.61 20.98 51.28
CA TYR A 67 2.95 22.22 52.00
C TYR A 67 3.97 21.99 53.12
N SER A 68 4.34 20.73 53.40
CA SER A 68 5.54 20.36 54.15
C SER A 68 6.00 18.96 53.74
N GLU A 69 7.19 18.54 54.20
CA GLU A 69 7.71 17.19 53.91
C GLU A 69 6.84 16.04 54.47
N GLU A 70 5.92 16.33 55.40
CA GLU A 70 5.07 15.33 56.06
C GLU A 70 3.59 15.45 55.71
N PHE A 71 3.17 16.57 55.11
CA PHE A 71 1.76 16.85 54.89
C PHE A 71 1.45 17.20 53.43
N VAL A 72 0.39 16.58 52.93
CA VAL A 72 -0.23 16.93 51.65
C VAL A 72 -1.69 17.31 51.86
N ARG A 73 -2.10 18.42 51.23
CA ARG A 73 -3.50 18.79 51.07
C ARG A 73 -3.96 18.35 49.70
N CYS A 74 -5.00 17.54 49.61
CA CYS A 74 -5.60 17.16 48.33
C CYS A 74 -6.93 17.89 48.17
N VAL A 75 -7.00 18.85 47.25
CA VAL A 75 -8.20 19.66 46.99
C VAL A 75 -9.07 18.97 45.95
N TRP A 76 -10.37 18.79 46.22
CA TRP A 76 -11.26 18.06 45.33
C TRP A 76 -11.39 18.75 43.96
N VAL A 77 -11.27 17.98 42.86
CA VAL A 77 -11.49 18.50 41.50
C VAL A 77 -12.95 18.92 41.32
N ASN A 78 -13.86 18.06 41.79
CA ASN A 78 -15.29 18.34 41.87
C ASN A 78 -15.71 18.18 43.33
N LYS A 79 -16.49 19.13 43.85
CA LYS A 79 -17.00 19.03 45.23
C LYS A 79 -17.79 17.72 45.39
N PRO A 80 -17.56 16.97 46.48
CA PRO A 80 -18.32 15.75 46.74
C PRO A 80 -19.81 16.06 46.81
N LEU A 81 -20.64 15.20 46.20
CA LEU A 81 -22.10 15.31 46.29
C LEU A 81 -22.62 14.97 47.70
N VAL A 82 -21.78 14.41 48.55
CA VAL A 82 -22.11 14.01 49.93
C VAL A 82 -21.66 15.10 50.88
N HIS A 83 -22.61 15.67 51.63
CA HIS A 83 -22.32 16.74 52.60
C HIS A 83 -21.64 16.24 53.88
N ASP A 84 -21.90 14.99 54.29
CA ASP A 84 -21.38 14.39 55.53
C ASP A 84 -20.15 13.49 55.28
N ILE A 85 -19.31 13.85 54.31
CA ILE A 85 -18.18 13.02 53.88
C ILE A 85 -17.14 12.77 54.98
N ASP A 86 -17.04 13.68 55.95
CA ASP A 86 -16.14 13.62 57.10
C ASP A 86 -16.60 12.65 58.20
N THR A 87 -17.90 12.31 58.24
CA THR A 87 -18.49 11.45 59.28
C THR A 87 -19.05 10.13 58.75
N ALA A 88 -19.46 10.09 57.48
CA ALA A 88 -20.01 8.88 56.85
C ALA A 88 -18.94 7.98 56.21
N TYR A 89 -17.75 8.51 55.96
CA TYR A 89 -16.68 7.82 55.24
C TYR A 89 -15.36 7.83 56.01
N GLU A 90 -14.62 6.73 55.91
CA GLU A 90 -13.23 6.63 56.35
C GLU A 90 -12.28 6.64 55.15
N PHE A 91 -11.10 7.21 55.30
CA PHE A 91 -10.07 7.16 54.27
C PHE A 91 -9.43 5.78 54.22
N VAL A 92 -9.22 5.29 53.00
CA VAL A 92 -8.58 4.00 52.75
C VAL A 92 -7.13 4.22 52.26
N ASN A 93 -6.96 4.94 51.15
CA ASN A 93 -5.67 5.19 50.55
C ASN A 93 -5.73 6.33 49.52
N LEU A 94 -4.54 6.84 49.17
CA LEU A 94 -4.29 7.72 48.05
C LEU A 94 -3.56 6.94 46.97
N VAL A 95 -4.03 7.04 45.73
CA VAL A 95 -3.47 6.34 44.57
C VAL A 95 -2.91 7.35 43.58
N ILE A 96 -1.63 7.17 43.22
CA ILE A 96 -0.97 7.91 42.14
C ILE A 96 -0.78 6.97 40.96
N ASP A 97 -1.45 7.25 39.84
CA ASP A 97 -1.31 6.46 38.61
C ASP A 97 -0.04 6.87 37.83
N ARG A 98 0.89 5.93 37.65
CA ARG A 98 2.09 6.09 36.80
C ARG A 98 1.95 5.36 35.46
N ASN A 99 0.72 5.10 35.02
CA ASN A 99 0.29 4.35 33.84
C ASN A 99 0.53 2.82 33.90
N VAL A 100 1.74 2.39 34.27
CA VAL A 100 2.17 0.98 34.31
C VAL A 100 2.12 0.41 35.73
N SER A 101 2.41 1.26 36.72
CA SER A 101 2.31 0.98 38.15
C SER A 101 1.47 2.05 38.83
N ILE A 102 0.95 1.74 40.01
CA ILE A 102 0.45 2.74 40.96
C ILE A 102 1.36 2.82 42.17
N ILE A 103 1.38 4.00 42.76
CA ILE A 103 1.85 4.18 44.13
C ILE A 103 0.61 4.17 45.01
N VAL A 104 0.56 3.21 45.93
CA VAL A 104 -0.51 3.13 46.94
C VAL A 104 0.03 3.75 48.22
N VAL A 105 -0.52 4.89 48.59
CA VAL A 105 -0.13 5.64 49.78
C VAL A 105 -1.16 5.38 50.87
N LYS A 106 -0.76 4.60 51.88
CA LYS A 106 -1.51 4.44 53.13
C LYS A 106 -1.08 5.55 54.08
N ALA A 107 -1.87 6.62 54.10
CA ALA A 107 -1.64 7.80 54.92
C ALA A 107 -2.59 7.85 56.12
N ASN A 108 -2.22 8.60 57.15
CA ASN A 108 -3.13 8.91 58.25
C ASN A 108 -3.87 10.21 57.94
N VAL A 109 -5.18 10.23 58.15
CA VAL A 109 -6.00 11.42 57.93
C VAL A 109 -5.78 12.41 59.06
N ARG A 110 -5.51 13.66 58.70
CA ARG A 110 -5.56 14.79 59.64
C ARG A 110 -6.94 15.42 59.67
N GLN A 111 -7.53 15.65 58.49
CA GLN A 111 -8.85 16.27 58.36
C GLN A 111 -9.48 15.92 57.01
N ILE A 112 -10.80 15.75 56.99
CA ILE A 112 -11.61 15.67 55.76
C ILE A 112 -12.61 16.83 55.80
N THR A 113 -12.80 17.51 54.67
CA THR A 113 -13.82 18.55 54.49
C THR A 113 -14.49 18.40 53.12
N VAL A 114 -15.54 19.17 52.89
CA VAL A 114 -16.21 19.27 51.58
C VAL A 114 -15.34 19.92 50.49
N GLU A 115 -14.21 20.54 50.84
CA GLU A 115 -13.30 21.20 49.87
C GLU A 115 -11.98 20.44 49.66
N HIS A 116 -11.48 19.75 50.69
CA HIS A 116 -10.19 19.04 50.64
C HIS A 116 -10.07 17.96 51.72
N ILE A 117 -9.03 17.13 51.56
CA ILE A 117 -8.52 16.20 52.59
C ILE A 117 -7.05 16.52 52.89
N ASP A 118 -6.70 16.55 54.18
CA ASP A 118 -5.32 16.72 54.66
C ASP A 118 -4.79 15.38 55.18
N LEU A 119 -3.64 14.94 54.66
CA LEU A 119 -3.05 13.63 54.93
C LEU A 119 -1.63 13.76 55.49
N PHE A 120 -1.30 12.90 56.46
CA PHE A 120 0.06 12.67 56.94
C PHE A 120 0.72 11.57 56.10
N LEU A 121 1.79 11.93 55.39
CA LEU A 121 2.49 11.03 54.49
C LEU A 121 3.31 9.99 55.28
N PRO A 122 3.24 8.69 54.93
CA PRO A 122 4.02 7.65 55.60
C PRO A 122 5.52 7.80 55.30
N GLU A 123 6.38 7.10 56.07
CA GLU A 123 7.83 7.08 55.81
C GLU A 123 8.19 6.37 54.51
N THR A 124 7.42 5.34 54.15
CA THR A 124 7.59 4.57 52.92
C THR A 124 6.24 4.22 52.29
N CYS A 125 6.23 4.01 50.97
CA CYS A 125 5.07 3.57 50.20
C CYS A 125 5.47 2.48 49.23
N GLU A 126 4.53 1.61 48.88
CA GLU A 126 4.75 0.52 47.94
C GLU A 126 4.35 0.91 46.51
N VAL A 127 5.20 0.51 45.56
CA VAL A 127 4.86 0.55 44.13
C VAL A 127 4.29 -0.80 43.74
N VAL A 128 3.05 -0.78 43.26
CA VAL A 128 2.34 -1.98 42.81
C VAL A 128 2.29 -1.97 41.28
N LEU A 129 2.74 -3.06 40.65
CA LEU A 129 2.54 -3.24 39.21
C LEU A 129 1.06 -3.54 38.96
N LEU A 130 0.37 -2.66 38.23
CA LEU A 130 -1.00 -2.93 37.81
C LEU A 130 -1.05 -3.62 36.45
N ARG A 131 -0.10 -3.29 35.57
CA ARG A 131 -0.20 -3.61 34.15
C ARG A 131 1.17 -3.97 33.59
N ARG A 132 1.21 -4.92 32.64
CA ARG A 132 2.42 -5.24 31.88
C ARG A 132 2.79 -4.15 30.87
N THR A 133 1.81 -3.42 30.34
CA THR A 133 1.97 -2.45 29.25
C THR A 133 1.35 -1.10 29.60
N LYS A 134 2.01 0.00 29.23
CA LYS A 134 1.50 1.37 29.41
C LYS A 134 0.22 1.61 28.60
N ARG A 135 -0.72 2.34 29.18
CA ARG A 135 -1.85 2.93 28.45
C ARG A 135 -1.47 4.32 27.97
N HIS A 136 -1.86 4.66 26.75
CA HIS A 136 -1.61 5.94 26.10
C HIS A 136 -2.94 6.64 25.87
N LEU A 137 -3.02 7.89 26.31
CA LEU A 137 -4.18 8.75 26.04
C LEU A 137 -4.34 8.95 24.54
N SER A 138 -5.60 8.90 24.10
CA SER A 138 -6.00 9.18 22.73
C SER A 138 -6.70 10.53 22.66
N SER A 139 -6.56 11.22 21.53
CA SER A 139 -7.24 12.49 21.28
C SER A 139 -7.66 12.59 19.82
N GLY A 140 -8.90 13.04 19.60
CA GLY A 140 -9.45 13.27 18.25
C GLY A 140 -9.72 12.00 17.43
N VAL A 141 -9.93 10.86 18.08
CA VAL A 141 -10.26 9.58 17.42
C VAL A 141 -11.72 9.23 17.66
N ASN A 142 -12.47 9.11 16.58
CA ASN A 142 -13.85 8.65 16.60
C ASN A 142 -13.91 7.13 16.62
N VAL A 143 -14.85 6.59 17.37
CA VAL A 143 -15.09 5.15 17.53
C VAL A 143 -16.49 4.82 17.06
N GLU A 144 -16.58 3.83 16.19
CA GLU A 144 -17.83 3.18 15.80
C GLU A 144 -17.80 1.73 16.28
N VAL A 145 -18.82 1.30 17.01
CA VAL A 145 -18.97 -0.07 17.51
C VAL A 145 -20.23 -0.66 16.89
N PHE A 146 -20.07 -1.80 16.21
CA PHE A 146 -21.13 -2.52 15.53
C PHE A 146 -21.38 -3.86 16.21
N GLN A 147 -22.64 -4.18 16.45
CA GLN A 147 -23.07 -5.50 16.91
C GLN A 147 -24.48 -5.80 16.40
N ASN A 148 -24.70 -6.94 15.74
CA ASN A 148 -26.03 -7.40 15.31
C ASN A 148 -26.86 -6.33 14.55
N GLY A 149 -26.21 -5.54 13.68
CA GLY A 149 -26.87 -4.45 12.92
C GLY A 149 -27.10 -3.15 13.69
N VAL A 150 -26.65 -3.08 14.95
CA VAL A 150 -26.73 -1.90 15.81
C VAL A 150 -25.41 -1.13 15.79
N LEU A 151 -25.50 0.20 15.75
CA LEU A 151 -24.36 1.12 15.74
C LEU A 151 -24.32 1.98 17.01
N PHE A 152 -23.15 2.01 17.65
CA PHE A 152 -22.80 2.95 18.71
C PHE A 152 -21.66 3.85 18.25
N ARG A 153 -21.70 5.14 18.60
CA ARG A 153 -20.69 6.14 18.22
C ARG A 153 -20.12 6.82 19.45
N GLY A 154 -18.83 7.13 19.41
CA GLY A 154 -18.19 7.99 20.41
C GLY A 154 -16.71 8.19 20.13
N THR A 155 -15.89 8.21 21.18
CA THR A 155 -14.48 8.60 21.09
C THR A 155 -13.59 7.64 21.88
N LEU A 156 -12.35 7.48 21.40
CA LEU A 156 -11.34 6.68 22.09
C LEU A 156 -10.74 7.52 23.21
N ILE A 157 -10.71 6.97 24.43
CA ILE A 157 -10.14 7.62 25.61
C ILE A 157 -8.65 7.30 25.69
N ASP A 158 -8.32 6.01 25.70
CA ASP A 158 -6.95 5.53 25.81
C ASP A 158 -6.82 4.10 25.26
N PHE A 159 -5.59 3.66 25.01
CA PHE A 159 -5.29 2.31 24.55
C PHE A 159 -3.98 1.79 25.11
N SER A 160 -3.83 0.47 25.16
CA SER A 160 -2.54 -0.22 25.23
C SER A 160 -2.39 -1.12 24.00
N THR A 161 -1.29 -1.86 23.91
CA THR A 161 -1.08 -2.83 22.84
C THR A 161 -2.15 -3.93 22.79
N VAL A 162 -2.88 -4.20 23.89
CA VAL A 162 -3.84 -5.32 23.99
C VAL A 162 -5.29 -4.91 24.25
N ALA A 163 -5.56 -3.65 24.63
CA ALA A 163 -6.90 -3.22 25.01
C ALA A 163 -7.17 -1.73 24.78
N PHE A 164 -8.39 -1.42 24.36
CA PHE A 164 -8.90 -0.09 24.07
C PHE A 164 -9.92 0.35 25.12
N LYS A 165 -9.97 1.63 25.47
CA LYS A 165 -11.02 2.22 26.30
C LYS A 165 -11.71 3.31 25.51
N ALA A 166 -13.01 3.18 25.29
CA ALA A 166 -13.80 4.13 24.51
C ALA A 166 -15.04 4.56 25.28
N VAL A 167 -15.49 5.80 25.07
CA VAL A 167 -16.84 6.23 25.46
C VAL A 167 -17.72 6.18 24.22
N VAL A 168 -18.93 5.64 24.35
CA VAL A 168 -19.88 5.49 23.26
C VAL A 168 -21.29 5.90 23.68
N THR A 169 -22.09 6.24 22.68
CA THR A 169 -23.52 6.57 22.77
C THR A 169 -24.27 5.80 21.68
N PRO A 170 -25.53 5.38 21.90
CA PRO A 170 -26.29 4.65 20.90
C PRO A 170 -26.77 5.60 19.80
N VAL A 171 -26.78 5.14 18.54
CA VAL A 171 -27.36 5.88 17.42
C VAL A 171 -28.82 5.46 17.24
N ALA A 172 -29.75 6.42 17.28
CA ALA A 172 -31.18 6.14 17.11
C ALA A 172 -31.44 5.31 15.82
N PRO A 173 -32.32 4.30 15.86
CA PRO A 173 -33.25 3.94 16.95
C PRO A 173 -32.68 3.00 18.04
N ALA A 174 -31.37 2.76 18.08
CA ALA A 174 -30.77 1.82 19.01
C ALA A 174 -30.78 2.30 20.47
N THR A 175 -30.72 1.34 21.40
CA THR A 175 -30.48 1.57 22.83
C THR A 175 -29.43 0.58 23.33
N PHE A 176 -28.82 0.87 24.49
CA PHE A 176 -27.84 -0.04 25.08
C PHE A 176 -28.38 -1.41 25.53
N ASN A 177 -29.70 -1.60 25.56
CA ASN A 177 -30.30 -2.92 25.82
C ASN A 177 -30.04 -3.91 24.67
N LEU A 178 -29.67 -3.40 23.49
CA LEU A 178 -29.32 -4.21 22.34
C LEU A 178 -27.83 -4.57 22.28
N LEU A 179 -27.02 -4.09 23.23
CA LEU A 179 -25.61 -4.43 23.35
C LEU A 179 -25.46 -5.64 24.28
N ASP A 180 -24.99 -6.77 23.74
CA ASP A 180 -24.65 -7.97 24.50
C ASP A 180 -23.14 -8.04 24.72
N ALA A 181 -22.71 -7.93 25.98
CA ALA A 181 -21.29 -7.97 26.34
C ALA A 181 -20.63 -9.34 26.13
N ASN A 182 -21.41 -10.42 25.99
CA ASN A 182 -20.89 -11.78 25.81
C ASN A 182 -20.61 -12.13 24.34
N VAL A 183 -21.05 -11.28 23.41
CA VAL A 183 -20.87 -11.46 21.97
C VAL A 183 -19.80 -10.48 21.47
N PRO A 184 -18.93 -10.88 20.53
CA PRO A 184 -17.97 -9.97 19.93
C PRO A 184 -18.63 -8.74 19.32
N VAL A 185 -17.88 -7.64 19.29
CA VAL A 185 -18.27 -6.39 18.63
C VAL A 185 -17.26 -6.06 17.55
N TYR A 186 -17.71 -5.51 16.43
CA TYR A 186 -16.81 -5.01 15.39
C TYR A 186 -16.55 -3.52 15.64
N VAL A 187 -15.28 -3.14 15.76
CA VAL A 187 -14.88 -1.79 16.14
C VAL A 187 -14.15 -1.13 14.99
N VAL A 188 -14.43 0.14 14.75
CA VAL A 188 -13.74 0.97 13.76
C VAL A 188 -13.26 2.26 14.43
N PHE A 189 -11.97 2.55 14.33
CA PHE A 189 -11.38 3.82 14.73
C PHE A 189 -11.14 4.68 13.51
N LYS A 190 -11.62 5.93 13.58
CA LYS A 190 -11.49 6.91 12.50
C LYS A 190 -10.81 8.18 12.99
N ARG A 191 -9.90 8.71 12.18
CA ARG A 191 -9.31 10.03 12.37
C ARG A 191 -9.36 10.79 11.05
N ASN A 192 -9.86 12.02 11.07
CA ASN A 192 -10.09 12.82 9.84
C ASN A 192 -10.87 12.05 8.76
N ASN A 193 -11.84 11.23 9.18
CA ASN A 193 -12.63 10.33 8.33
C ASN A 193 -11.87 9.15 7.69
N GLU A 194 -10.57 8.99 7.97
CA GLU A 194 -9.79 7.82 7.57
C GLU A 194 -9.85 6.73 8.65
N ILE A 195 -10.02 5.48 8.22
CA ILE A 195 -9.98 4.32 9.12
C ILE A 195 -8.52 4.03 9.50
N VAL A 196 -8.22 4.13 10.79
CA VAL A 196 -6.89 3.88 11.36
C VAL A 196 -6.79 2.55 12.12
N PHE A 197 -7.92 1.90 12.38
CA PHE A 197 -8.02 0.54 12.88
C PHE A 197 -9.43 0.02 12.63
N SER A 198 -9.56 -1.27 12.31
CA SER A 198 -10.83 -1.97 12.34
C SER A 198 -10.64 -3.44 12.67
N GLY A 199 -11.51 -4.00 13.51
CA GLY A 199 -11.45 -5.42 13.84
C GLY A 199 -12.46 -5.87 14.87
N GLU A 200 -12.55 -7.19 15.03
CA GLU A 200 -13.35 -7.85 16.06
C GLU A 200 -12.72 -7.67 17.45
N CYS A 201 -13.52 -7.22 18.40
CA CYS A 201 -13.15 -7.00 19.79
C CYS A 201 -14.14 -7.69 20.74
N HIS A 202 -13.70 -7.96 21.97
CA HIS A 202 -14.54 -8.47 23.05
C HIS A 202 -14.69 -7.39 24.13
N ILE A 203 -15.89 -7.27 24.70
CA ILE A 203 -16.14 -6.34 25.79
C ILE A 203 -15.64 -6.98 27.10
N LEU A 204 -14.55 -6.44 27.65
CA LEU A 204 -14.01 -6.88 28.93
C LEU A 204 -14.79 -6.27 30.10
N LYS A 205 -15.13 -4.99 29.99
CA LYS A 205 -15.87 -4.23 30.99
C LYS A 205 -16.72 -3.16 30.31
N HIS A 206 -17.84 -2.82 30.91
CA HIS A 206 -18.61 -1.65 30.50
C HIS A 206 -19.25 -0.95 31.70
N SER A 207 -19.43 0.38 31.61
CA SER A 207 -20.19 1.13 32.62
C SER A 207 -21.71 0.97 32.43
N GLN A 208 -22.49 1.33 33.44
CA GLN A 208 -23.96 1.19 33.47
C GLN A 208 -24.71 2.49 33.08
N GLY A 209 -24.05 3.42 32.39
CA GLY A 209 -24.67 4.68 31.98
C GLY A 209 -25.81 4.47 30.96
N LYS A 210 -26.86 5.31 31.07
CA LYS A 210 -28.05 5.27 30.20
C LYS A 210 -27.89 6.04 28.88
N ARG A 211 -27.11 7.13 28.89
CA ARG A 211 -26.87 7.99 27.71
C ARG A 211 -25.53 7.70 27.04
N GLU A 212 -24.51 7.49 27.86
CA GLU A 212 -23.17 7.10 27.45
C GLU A 212 -22.72 5.88 28.23
N ARG A 213 -21.88 5.04 27.62
CA ARG A 213 -21.18 3.96 28.30
C ARG A 213 -19.70 4.02 27.96
N VAL A 214 -18.88 3.72 28.96
CA VAL A 214 -17.46 3.45 28.76
C VAL A 214 -17.31 1.97 28.51
N LEU A 215 -16.64 1.59 27.42
CA LEU A 215 -16.34 0.22 27.06
C LEU A 215 -14.83 0.00 27.15
N VAL A 216 -14.43 -1.08 27.82
CA VAL A 216 -13.07 -1.63 27.76
C VAL A 216 -13.11 -2.83 26.83
N LEU A 217 -12.35 -2.75 25.74
CA LEU A 217 -12.36 -3.69 24.64
C LEU A 217 -11.01 -4.39 24.56
N SER A 218 -10.99 -5.71 24.47
CA SER A 218 -9.80 -6.46 24.04
C SER A 218 -9.98 -6.92 22.60
N TYR A 219 -8.88 -7.27 21.95
CA TYR A 219 -8.92 -7.84 20.61
C TYR A 219 -7.86 -8.94 20.48
N ASP A 220 -8.11 -9.88 19.58
CA ASP A 220 -7.19 -10.97 19.32
C ASP A 220 -6.15 -10.55 18.28
N GLN A 221 -4.93 -10.27 18.75
CA GLN A 221 -3.81 -9.88 17.89
C GLN A 221 -3.46 -10.94 16.84
N SER A 222 -3.74 -12.22 17.11
CA SER A 222 -3.41 -13.32 16.19
C SER A 222 -4.34 -13.40 14.99
N LYS A 223 -5.56 -12.88 15.12
CA LYS A 223 -6.58 -12.84 14.07
C LYS A 223 -6.45 -11.65 13.13
N VAL A 224 -5.62 -10.67 13.49
CA VAL A 224 -5.32 -9.55 12.59
C VAL A 224 -4.37 -10.03 11.51
N GLN A 225 -4.94 -10.58 10.44
CA GLN A 225 -4.20 -10.84 9.22
C GLN A 225 -4.04 -9.52 8.48
N GLY A 226 -2.79 -9.14 8.20
CA GLY A 226 -2.53 -8.11 7.20
C GLY A 226 -2.94 -8.57 5.81
N LEU A 227 -3.19 -7.62 4.92
CA LEU A 227 -3.35 -7.91 3.49
C LEU A 227 -2.06 -8.60 2.98
N ASN A 228 -2.21 -9.79 2.38
CA ASN A 228 -1.17 -10.59 1.70
C ASN A 228 -0.30 -11.52 2.56
N ASP A 229 -0.82 -12.73 2.83
CA ASP A 229 0.00 -13.91 3.12
C ASP A 229 0.42 -14.61 1.81
N SER A 230 1.11 -13.89 0.91
CA SER A 230 1.69 -14.49 -0.31
C SER A 230 2.81 -15.47 0.09
N ARG A 231 2.93 -16.57 -0.66
CA ARG A 231 4.02 -17.55 -0.47
C ARG A 231 5.37 -17.00 -0.93
N PHE A 232 5.38 -15.95 -1.75
CA PHE A 232 6.57 -15.32 -2.31
C PHE A 232 6.80 -13.95 -1.68
N LYS A 233 7.01 -13.89 -0.35
CA LYS A 233 7.33 -12.62 0.31
C LYS A 233 8.69 -12.11 -0.18
N SER A 234 8.76 -10.82 -0.51
CA SER A 234 10.04 -10.19 -0.83
C SER A 234 11.01 -10.32 0.34
N LYS A 235 12.25 -10.66 0.02
CA LYS A 235 13.29 -10.94 1.02
C LYS A 235 13.72 -9.63 1.67
N GLY A 236 13.63 -9.59 3.00
CA GLY A 236 14.09 -8.44 3.76
C GLY A 236 15.61 -8.29 3.73
N GLN A 237 16.06 -7.04 3.72
CA GLN A 237 17.45 -6.65 3.73
C GLN A 237 17.76 -5.91 5.04
N ILE A 238 18.90 -6.21 5.64
CA ILE A 238 19.44 -5.47 6.79
C ILE A 238 20.41 -4.44 6.23
N LEU A 239 20.01 -3.17 6.24
CA LEU A 239 20.81 -2.08 5.71
C LEU A 239 21.79 -1.54 6.77
N LYS A 240 22.92 -0.98 6.31
CA LYS A 240 23.93 -0.34 7.16
C LYS A 240 24.27 1.05 6.58
N PRO A 241 24.01 2.15 7.30
CA PRO A 241 23.37 2.24 8.63
C PRO A 241 21.88 1.79 8.61
N PRO A 242 21.31 1.40 9.77
CA PRO A 242 19.90 1.03 9.86
C PRO A 242 18.99 2.24 9.57
N PRO A 243 17.94 2.09 8.76
CA PRO A 243 16.93 3.12 8.58
C PRO A 243 16.10 3.31 9.85
N ALA A 244 15.35 4.41 9.90
CA ALA A 244 14.32 4.63 10.91
C ALA A 244 12.98 4.91 10.26
N VAL A 245 11.88 4.64 10.96
CA VAL A 245 10.55 5.14 10.60
C VAL A 245 10.16 6.31 11.48
N VAL A 246 9.54 7.30 10.87
CA VAL A 246 9.02 8.49 11.54
C VAL A 246 7.59 8.74 11.10
N PHE A 247 6.69 8.88 12.06
CA PHE A 247 5.29 9.15 11.79
C PHE A 247 4.62 9.85 12.98
N VAL A 248 3.51 10.54 12.71
CA VAL A 248 2.62 11.02 13.77
C VAL A 248 1.64 9.90 14.11
N HIS A 249 1.70 9.38 15.32
CA HIS A 249 0.90 8.24 15.71
C HIS A 249 -0.60 8.58 15.62
N PRO A 250 -1.40 7.81 14.87
CA PRO A 250 -2.76 8.21 14.52
C PRO A 250 -3.67 8.31 15.74
N LEU A 251 -3.45 7.51 16.79
CA LEU A 251 -4.28 7.58 18.00
C LEU A 251 -3.83 8.59 19.07
N THR A 252 -2.53 8.88 19.20
CA THR A 252 -2.00 9.75 20.27
C THR A 252 -1.63 11.14 19.77
N ASN A 253 -1.54 11.32 18.46
CA ASN A 253 -1.03 12.52 17.80
C ASN A 253 0.41 12.91 18.18
N LYS A 254 1.21 11.95 18.67
CA LYS A 254 2.62 12.18 19.03
C LYS A 254 3.54 11.74 17.91
N LEU A 255 4.59 12.52 17.67
CA LEU A 255 5.68 12.11 16.80
C LEU A 255 6.36 10.87 17.39
N THR A 256 6.46 9.81 16.58
CA THR A 256 7.06 8.53 16.95
C THR A 256 8.20 8.23 16.00
N ARG A 257 9.33 7.77 16.56
CA ARG A 257 10.50 7.32 15.82
C ARG A 257 10.86 5.92 16.28
N LEU A 258 11.03 4.98 15.34
CA LEU A 258 11.43 3.60 15.62
C LEU A 258 12.52 3.16 14.62
N ASP A 259 13.46 2.34 15.08
CA ASP A 259 14.50 1.81 14.22
C ASP A 259 13.98 0.64 13.37
N VAL A 260 14.39 0.60 12.11
CA VAL A 260 14.08 -0.47 11.17
C VAL A 260 15.20 -1.50 11.20
N GLU A 261 14.86 -2.73 11.57
CA GLU A 261 15.81 -3.83 11.61
C GLU A 261 15.97 -4.48 10.23
N GLU A 262 14.85 -4.66 9.52
CA GLU A 262 14.79 -5.34 8.23
C GLU A 262 13.80 -4.62 7.32
N LEU A 263 14.21 -4.38 6.08
CA LEU A 263 13.42 -3.63 5.09
C LEU A 263 13.26 -4.46 3.81
N ALA A 264 12.02 -4.59 3.36
CA ALA A 264 11.65 -5.15 2.06
C ALA A 264 10.83 -4.11 1.27
N THR A 265 10.59 -4.40 0.00
CA THR A 265 9.80 -3.56 -0.91
C THR A 265 8.34 -3.41 -0.48
N THR A 266 7.82 -4.36 0.29
CA THR A 266 6.39 -4.50 0.61
C THR A 266 6.11 -4.53 2.11
N TRP A 267 7.15 -4.62 2.94
CA TRP A 267 7.04 -4.66 4.40
C TRP A 267 8.36 -4.26 5.04
N PHE A 268 8.33 -3.96 6.33
CA PHE A 268 9.53 -3.78 7.16
C PHE A 268 9.29 -4.30 8.57
N SER A 269 10.34 -4.42 9.38
CA SER A 269 10.22 -4.71 10.81
C SER A 269 10.84 -3.63 11.67
N VAL A 270 10.18 -3.32 12.77
CA VAL A 270 10.61 -2.34 13.77
C VAL A 270 10.66 -2.96 15.16
N ILE A 271 11.51 -2.41 16.01
CA ILE A 271 11.65 -2.83 17.41
C ILE A 271 11.12 -1.72 18.33
N GLU A 272 10.32 -2.09 19.33
CA GLU A 272 9.81 -1.22 20.39
C GLU A 272 10.19 -1.76 21.78
N ASP A 273 10.27 -0.86 22.76
CA ASP A 273 10.28 -1.23 24.18
C ASP A 273 8.87 -1.70 24.60
N GLU A 274 8.75 -2.89 25.17
CA GLU A 274 7.46 -3.52 25.51
C GLU A 274 6.63 -2.66 26.46
N LYS A 275 7.28 -2.01 27.43
CA LYS A 275 6.60 -1.22 28.46
C LYS A 275 6.00 0.05 27.87
N ASN A 276 6.65 0.65 26.88
CA ASN A 276 6.25 1.90 26.24
C ASN A 276 5.66 1.74 24.83
N ALA A 277 5.51 0.52 24.34
CA ALA A 277 5.06 0.21 22.99
C ALA A 277 3.77 0.97 22.62
N VAL A 278 3.76 1.54 21.42
CA VAL A 278 2.62 2.27 20.86
C VAL A 278 2.02 1.53 19.68
N LEU A 279 2.77 0.66 19.01
CA LEU A 279 2.24 -0.15 17.92
C LEU A 279 1.44 -1.34 18.45
N PHE A 280 0.46 -1.73 17.66
CA PHE A 280 -0.39 -2.87 17.94
C PHE A 280 -0.98 -3.40 16.63
N ALA A 281 -1.26 -4.71 16.57
CA ALA A 281 -1.73 -5.36 15.35
C ALA A 281 -3.02 -4.69 14.82
N GLY A 282 -3.03 -4.32 13.55
CA GLY A 282 -4.16 -3.75 12.82
C GLY A 282 -4.12 -2.23 12.70
N LEU A 283 -3.22 -1.58 13.43
CA LEU A 283 -3.01 -0.13 13.34
C LEU A 283 -2.57 0.27 11.92
N VAL A 284 -3.37 1.11 11.27
CA VAL A 284 -3.04 1.73 9.99
C VAL A 284 -2.44 3.11 10.27
N ILE A 285 -1.26 3.35 9.70
CA ILE A 285 -0.53 4.60 9.76
C ILE A 285 -0.68 5.25 8.37
N PRO A 286 -1.51 6.30 8.22
CA PRO A 286 -1.81 6.89 6.92
C PRO A 286 -0.58 7.46 6.20
N GLU A 287 0.30 8.13 6.95
CA GLU A 287 1.55 8.70 6.45
C GLU A 287 2.70 8.31 7.37
N LEU A 288 3.60 7.49 6.85
CA LEU A 288 4.83 7.04 7.50
C LEU A 288 6.02 7.32 6.59
N LYS A 289 7.09 7.86 7.17
CA LYS A 289 8.34 8.13 6.46
C LYS A 289 9.39 7.12 6.87
N ILE A 290 9.92 6.37 5.91
CA ILE A 290 11.13 5.57 6.08
C ILE A 290 12.32 6.49 5.76
N GLU A 291 13.07 6.84 6.80
CA GLU A 291 14.28 7.66 6.72
C GLU A 291 15.51 6.76 6.52
N ILE A 292 16.07 6.80 5.31
CA ILE A 292 17.36 6.15 5.01
C ILE A 292 18.50 7.04 5.50
N THR A 293 18.39 8.34 5.21
CA THR A 293 19.20 9.42 5.77
C THR A 293 18.30 10.64 6.01
N PRO A 294 18.72 11.66 6.77
CA PRO A 294 17.90 12.87 6.98
C PRO A 294 17.46 13.58 5.69
N LEU A 295 18.18 13.40 4.58
CA LEU A 295 17.86 13.98 3.27
C LEU A 295 17.12 13.02 2.33
N GLN A 296 17.07 11.72 2.66
CA GLN A 296 16.47 10.69 1.83
C GLN A 296 15.37 9.95 2.59
N THR A 297 14.13 10.29 2.24
CA THR A 297 12.94 9.70 2.83
C THR A 297 12.04 9.09 1.75
N ILE A 298 11.32 8.06 2.17
CA ILE A 298 10.33 7.31 1.39
C ILE A 298 9.03 7.41 2.17
N THR A 299 7.99 8.00 1.58
CA THR A 299 6.69 8.18 2.25
C THR A 299 5.74 7.08 1.82
N CYS A 300 5.06 6.46 2.78
CA CYS A 300 4.15 5.36 2.50
C CYS A 300 2.98 5.31 3.49
N ARG A 301 1.91 4.64 3.08
CA ARG A 301 0.83 4.20 3.95
C ARG A 301 1.16 2.80 4.44
N ALA A 302 1.01 2.53 5.73
CA ALA A 302 1.44 1.27 6.32
C ALA A 302 0.40 0.71 7.31
N GLN A 303 0.45 -0.61 7.54
CA GLN A 303 -0.34 -1.29 8.56
C GLN A 303 0.53 -2.22 9.40
N VAL A 304 0.42 -2.11 10.72
CA VAL A 304 1.05 -3.03 11.66
C VAL A 304 0.34 -4.38 11.54
N ALA A 305 1.05 -5.42 11.11
CA ALA A 305 0.46 -6.73 10.86
C ALA A 305 0.43 -7.59 12.13
N HIS A 306 1.60 -8.06 12.58
CA HIS A 306 1.70 -8.96 13.74
C HIS A 306 3.06 -8.82 14.43
N LYS A 307 3.17 -9.34 15.65
CA LYS A 307 4.44 -9.52 16.35
C LYS A 307 5.28 -10.59 15.65
N ALA A 308 6.56 -10.34 15.43
CA ALA A 308 7.45 -11.31 14.79
C ALA A 308 7.63 -12.53 15.70
N LYS A 309 7.30 -13.73 15.19
CA LYS A 309 7.36 -14.99 15.95
C LYS A 309 8.78 -15.50 16.19
N ASP A 310 9.71 -15.12 15.32
CA ASP A 310 11.10 -15.59 15.30
C ASP A 310 12.04 -14.71 16.14
N PHE A 311 11.48 -13.78 16.92
CA PHE A 311 12.23 -12.90 17.79
C PHE A 311 12.20 -13.48 19.21
N GLU A 312 13.35 -13.96 19.69
CA GLU A 312 13.50 -14.25 21.12
C GLU A 312 13.33 -12.93 21.86
N GLU A 313 12.25 -12.82 22.64
CA GLU A 313 11.99 -11.67 23.51
C GLU A 313 13.15 -11.54 24.49
N SER A 314 14.19 -10.79 24.11
CA SER A 314 15.14 -10.26 25.08
C SER A 314 14.35 -9.38 26.05
N GLU A 315 14.52 -9.60 27.36
CA GLU A 315 13.67 -9.04 28.43
C GLU A 315 13.26 -7.58 28.15
N GLY A 316 12.02 -7.38 27.65
CA GLY A 316 11.39 -6.07 27.47
C GLY A 316 11.37 -5.47 26.06
N SER A 317 11.62 -6.22 24.98
CA SER A 317 11.50 -5.71 23.59
C SER A 317 10.45 -6.43 22.75
N LEU A 318 9.77 -5.69 21.86
CA LEU A 318 8.78 -6.19 20.91
C LEU A 318 9.22 -5.91 19.48
N LYS A 319 9.16 -6.92 18.62
CA LYS A 319 9.38 -6.76 17.17
C LYS A 319 8.06 -6.82 16.42
N TRP A 320 7.76 -5.79 15.65
CA TRP A 320 6.56 -5.71 14.81
C TRP A 320 6.90 -5.89 13.35
N ARG A 321 6.11 -6.68 12.64
CA ARG A 321 6.07 -6.69 11.17
C ARG A 321 5.04 -5.68 10.70
N VAL A 322 5.43 -4.78 9.80
CA VAL A 322 4.60 -3.72 9.24
C VAL A 322 4.54 -3.90 7.72
N ILE A 323 3.35 -3.91 7.15
CA ILE A 323 3.11 -4.06 5.71
C ILE A 323 2.90 -2.67 5.11
N ILE A 324 3.51 -2.42 3.95
CA ILE A 324 3.29 -1.22 3.16
C ILE A 324 2.01 -1.44 2.34
N LEU A 325 1.02 -0.56 2.51
CA LEU A 325 -0.25 -0.63 1.83
C LEU A 325 -0.23 0.10 0.49
N ASP A 326 0.39 1.28 0.44
CA ASP A 326 0.54 2.05 -0.78
C ASP A 326 1.70 3.04 -0.66
N MET A 327 2.22 3.46 -1.81
CA MET A 327 3.36 4.35 -1.93
C MET A 327 3.32 5.09 -3.28
N SER A 328 3.74 6.35 -3.33
CA SER A 328 3.83 7.07 -4.61
C SER A 328 4.79 6.37 -5.59
N PRO A 329 4.57 6.46 -6.91
CA PRO A 329 5.48 5.85 -7.90
C PRO A 329 6.95 6.31 -7.77
N TYR A 330 7.17 7.54 -7.31
CA TYR A 330 8.51 8.09 -7.03
C TYR A 330 9.19 7.36 -5.87
N ASP A 331 8.47 7.18 -4.77
CA ASP A 331 9.00 6.51 -3.59
C ASP A 331 9.17 5.00 -3.82
N GLN A 332 8.30 4.39 -4.64
CA GLN A 332 8.46 3.00 -5.09
C GLN A 332 9.80 2.80 -5.81
N ILE A 333 10.18 3.72 -6.69
CA ILE A 333 11.48 3.69 -7.39
C ILE A 333 12.63 3.79 -6.38
N LYS A 334 12.58 4.75 -5.46
CA LYS A 334 13.63 4.93 -4.44
C LYS A 334 13.85 3.64 -3.64
N LEU A 335 12.76 3.04 -3.16
CA LEU A 335 12.81 1.81 -2.37
C LEU A 335 13.33 0.62 -3.18
N ALA A 336 12.78 0.41 -4.38
CA ALA A 336 13.18 -0.69 -5.26
C ALA A 336 14.65 -0.56 -5.70
N SER A 337 15.12 0.66 -5.99
CA SER A 337 16.52 0.92 -6.36
C SER A 337 17.47 0.61 -5.21
N LEU A 338 17.14 1.05 -3.99
CA LEU A 338 17.92 0.79 -2.80
C LEU A 338 18.01 -0.71 -2.49
N LEU A 339 16.86 -1.41 -2.47
CA LEU A 339 16.81 -2.81 -2.08
C LEU A 339 17.34 -3.74 -3.17
N GLY A 340 17.08 -3.44 -4.44
CA GLY A 340 17.65 -4.20 -5.57
C GLY A 340 19.19 -4.17 -5.54
N ARG A 341 19.78 -3.03 -5.21
CA ARG A 341 21.23 -2.84 -5.02
C ARG A 341 21.77 -3.60 -3.80
N ALA A 342 21.02 -3.63 -2.71
CA ALA A 342 21.40 -4.35 -1.50
C ALA A 342 21.38 -5.87 -1.71
N GLU A 343 20.41 -6.38 -2.48
CA GLU A 343 20.31 -7.80 -2.83
C GLU A 343 21.37 -8.22 -3.88
N ASP A 344 21.53 -7.43 -4.95
CA ASP A 344 22.51 -7.67 -6.01
C ASP A 344 23.18 -6.38 -6.46
N ARG A 345 24.50 -6.28 -6.21
CA ARG A 345 25.34 -5.14 -6.61
C ARG A 345 25.43 -4.91 -8.13
N ARG A 346 24.87 -5.78 -8.96
CA ARG A 346 24.79 -5.59 -10.42
C ARG A 346 23.41 -5.13 -10.88
N SER A 347 22.43 -5.09 -9.98
CA SER A 347 21.05 -4.69 -10.22
C SER A 347 20.88 -3.18 -10.04
N TYR A 348 20.33 -2.52 -11.04
CA TYR A 348 20.05 -1.08 -11.02
C TYR A 348 18.63 -0.84 -11.50
N VAL A 349 17.79 -0.27 -10.64
CA VAL A 349 16.41 0.12 -10.96
C VAL A 349 16.35 1.63 -11.04
N CYS A 350 15.98 2.15 -12.20
CA CYS A 350 15.88 3.58 -12.51
C CYS A 350 17.10 4.41 -12.05
N ALA A 351 18.29 3.82 -12.09
CA ALA A 351 19.52 4.53 -11.77
C ALA A 351 19.90 5.49 -12.90
N GLU A 352 20.68 6.51 -12.55
CA GLU A 352 21.34 7.36 -13.53
C GLU A 352 22.20 6.50 -14.48
N VAL A 353 22.10 6.80 -15.77
CA VAL A 353 22.77 6.03 -16.82
C VAL A 353 23.48 6.97 -17.79
N ASP A 354 24.68 6.58 -18.19
CA ASP A 354 25.36 7.19 -19.33
C ASP A 354 24.63 6.79 -20.62
N LEU A 355 24.00 7.77 -21.27
CA LEU A 355 23.24 7.56 -22.50
C LEU A 355 24.12 7.08 -23.66
N GLU A 356 25.39 7.51 -23.73
CA GLU A 356 26.31 7.06 -24.77
C GLU A 356 26.60 5.57 -24.61
N ALA A 357 26.92 5.14 -23.38
CA ALA A 357 27.11 3.73 -23.05
C ALA A 357 25.83 2.90 -23.27
N LEU A 358 24.65 3.45 -22.99
CA LEU A 358 23.38 2.79 -23.24
C LEU A 358 23.14 2.57 -24.73
N PHE A 359 23.40 3.57 -25.57
CA PHE A 359 23.27 3.43 -27.02
C PHE A 359 24.32 2.46 -27.58
N ASP A 360 25.59 2.56 -27.18
CA ASP A 360 26.62 1.59 -27.55
C ASP A 360 26.20 0.16 -27.20
N PHE A 361 25.62 -0.05 -26.02
CA PHE A 361 25.06 -1.34 -25.62
C PHE A 361 23.91 -1.80 -26.54
N PHE A 362 22.98 -0.93 -26.91
CA PHE A 362 21.88 -1.31 -27.82
C PHE A 362 22.36 -1.71 -29.22
N PHE A 363 23.41 -1.06 -29.73
CA PHE A 363 24.02 -1.46 -31.00
C PHE A 363 24.84 -2.74 -30.87
N SER A 364 25.73 -2.83 -29.89
CA SER A 364 26.64 -3.98 -29.70
C SER A 364 25.92 -5.27 -29.29
N SER A 365 24.78 -5.17 -28.60
CA SER A 365 23.91 -6.33 -28.31
C SER A 365 23.08 -6.81 -29.50
N GLY A 366 23.10 -6.09 -30.63
CA GLY A 366 22.27 -6.37 -31.80
C GLY A 366 20.80 -6.01 -31.62
N PHE A 367 20.43 -5.32 -30.53
CA PHE A 367 19.06 -4.86 -30.33
C PHE A 367 18.64 -3.84 -31.39
N ILE A 368 19.53 -2.89 -31.72
CA ILE A 368 19.41 -2.00 -32.88
C ILE A 368 20.20 -2.59 -34.05
N TYR A 369 19.52 -3.41 -34.85
CA TYR A 369 20.04 -3.92 -36.12
C TYR A 369 19.79 -2.93 -37.26
N HIS A 370 20.42 -3.16 -38.43
CA HIS A 370 20.43 -2.22 -39.55
C HIS A 370 19.05 -1.68 -39.96
N ASP A 371 18.06 -2.53 -40.27
CA ASP A 371 16.74 -2.02 -40.70
C ASP A 371 16.02 -1.24 -39.58
N LYS A 372 16.24 -1.61 -38.31
CA LYS A 372 15.69 -0.84 -37.18
C LYS A 372 16.33 0.53 -37.13
N TYR A 373 17.65 0.62 -37.26
CA TYR A 373 18.33 1.92 -37.33
C TYR A 373 17.83 2.76 -38.51
N LEU A 374 17.66 2.18 -39.71
CA LEU A 374 17.11 2.90 -40.87
C LEU A 374 15.71 3.47 -40.61
N SER A 375 14.88 2.79 -39.80
CA SER A 375 13.57 3.32 -39.41
C SER A 375 13.63 4.47 -38.40
N LEU A 376 14.70 4.53 -37.59
CA LEU A 376 14.90 5.56 -36.56
C LEU A 376 15.72 6.76 -37.05
N ALA A 377 16.61 6.55 -38.02
CA ALA A 377 17.55 7.55 -38.53
C ALA A 377 16.91 8.88 -38.95
N PRO A 378 15.73 8.93 -39.60
CA PRO A 378 15.07 10.19 -39.95
C PRO A 378 14.65 11.05 -38.75
N TYR A 379 14.61 10.47 -37.54
CA TYR A 379 14.12 11.10 -36.32
C TYR A 379 15.16 11.07 -35.19
N LYS A 380 16.44 10.91 -35.53
CA LYS A 380 17.54 10.65 -34.59
C LYS A 380 17.58 11.66 -33.43
N GLU A 381 17.49 12.95 -33.71
CA GLU A 381 17.57 13.99 -32.68
C GLU A 381 16.40 13.93 -31.70
N LYS A 382 15.16 13.79 -32.23
CA LYS A 382 13.94 13.63 -31.41
C LYS A 382 13.99 12.36 -30.56
N PHE A 383 14.52 11.28 -31.13
CA PHE A 383 14.69 10.00 -30.47
C PHE A 383 15.68 10.09 -29.30
N ILE A 384 16.84 10.71 -29.50
CA ILE A 384 17.84 10.91 -28.45
C ILE A 384 17.26 11.77 -27.31
N GLU A 385 16.55 12.84 -27.63
CA GLU A 385 15.93 13.70 -26.62
C GLU A 385 14.86 12.96 -25.80
N THR A 386 14.07 12.10 -26.45
CA THR A 386 13.07 11.26 -25.76
C THR A 386 13.75 10.33 -24.74
N TYR A 387 14.86 9.69 -25.10
CA TYR A 387 15.63 8.85 -24.18
C TYR A 387 16.30 9.66 -23.06
N ARG A 388 16.83 10.84 -23.36
CA ARG A 388 17.40 11.73 -22.34
C ARG A 388 16.38 12.01 -21.25
N ARG A 389 15.15 12.33 -21.63
CA ARG A 389 14.05 12.60 -20.70
C ARG A 389 13.62 11.35 -19.95
N LEU A 390 13.40 10.23 -20.65
CA LEU A 390 12.95 8.98 -20.02
C LEU A 390 13.93 8.42 -18.97
N TYR A 391 15.23 8.61 -19.16
CA TYR A 391 16.26 7.96 -18.33
C TYR A 391 16.94 8.90 -17.32
N LEU A 392 16.97 10.20 -17.58
CA LEU A 392 17.56 11.18 -16.66
C LEU A 392 16.53 11.89 -15.79
N GLU A 393 15.25 11.85 -16.15
CA GLU A 393 14.16 12.36 -15.33
C GLU A 393 13.49 11.18 -14.62
N ALA A 394 13.36 11.25 -13.30
CA ALA A 394 12.61 10.23 -12.57
C ALA A 394 11.12 10.39 -12.89
N LEU A 395 10.56 9.50 -13.70
CA LEU A 395 9.18 9.61 -14.20
C LEU A 395 8.27 8.51 -13.62
N PRO A 396 7.06 8.86 -13.15
CA PRO A 396 6.07 7.87 -12.72
C PRO A 396 5.66 6.90 -13.84
N ILE A 397 5.56 7.39 -15.08
CA ILE A 397 5.11 6.62 -16.24
C ILE A 397 6.16 5.66 -16.84
N ALA A 398 7.43 5.77 -16.47
CA ALA A 398 8.52 5.00 -17.06
C ALA A 398 9.37 4.32 -15.99
N LYS A 399 9.90 3.13 -16.31
CA LYS A 399 10.86 2.40 -15.48
C LYS A 399 11.94 1.78 -16.35
N HIS A 400 13.15 1.66 -15.83
CA HIS A 400 14.24 0.95 -16.49
C HIS A 400 15.04 0.12 -15.50
N PHE A 401 15.54 -1.00 -15.99
CA PHE A 401 16.25 -2.01 -15.24
C PHE A 401 17.54 -2.32 -15.98
N ILE A 402 18.66 -2.16 -15.30
CA ILE A 402 19.99 -2.33 -15.86
C ILE A 402 20.72 -3.38 -15.03
N TYR A 403 21.28 -4.37 -15.71
CA TYR A 403 22.25 -5.29 -15.15
C TYR A 403 23.64 -4.88 -15.61
N GLN A 404 24.49 -4.43 -14.68
CA GLN A 404 25.77 -3.81 -14.98
C GLN A 404 26.88 -4.37 -14.10
N GLU A 405 28.06 -4.56 -14.68
CA GLU A 405 29.27 -4.97 -13.97
C GLU A 405 30.43 -4.03 -14.28
N LYS A 406 31.05 -3.46 -13.23
CA LYS A 406 32.20 -2.55 -13.35
C LYS A 406 32.00 -1.42 -14.37
N GLY A 407 30.81 -0.81 -14.39
CA GLY A 407 30.49 0.26 -15.34
C GLY A 407 29.95 -0.22 -16.69
N LYS A 408 30.08 -1.50 -17.04
CA LYS A 408 29.62 -2.03 -18.33
C LYS A 408 28.20 -2.60 -18.26
N ILE A 409 27.31 -2.12 -19.13
CA ILE A 409 25.94 -2.63 -19.26
C ILE A 409 25.98 -4.01 -19.90
N LEU A 410 25.35 -4.98 -19.24
CA LEU A 410 25.25 -6.37 -19.70
C LEU A 410 23.81 -6.75 -20.07
N GLY A 411 22.82 -6.13 -19.43
CA GLY A 411 21.40 -6.36 -19.67
C GLY A 411 20.58 -5.11 -19.41
N HIS A 412 19.49 -4.96 -20.15
CA HIS A 412 18.57 -3.83 -20.08
C HIS A 412 17.13 -4.28 -20.35
N VAL A 413 16.19 -3.74 -19.58
CA VAL A 413 14.74 -3.74 -19.88
C VAL A 413 14.16 -2.38 -19.47
N SER A 414 13.17 -1.89 -20.21
CA SER A 414 12.35 -0.76 -19.79
C SER A 414 10.87 -1.12 -19.75
N MET A 415 10.09 -0.33 -19.02
CA MET A 415 8.64 -0.47 -18.94
C MET A 415 7.99 0.92 -19.02
N LEU A 416 6.83 0.99 -19.64
CA LEU A 416 6.06 2.21 -19.81
C LEU A 416 4.59 1.97 -19.45
N ARG A 417 4.02 2.76 -18.53
CA ARG A 417 2.58 2.76 -18.29
C ARG A 417 1.89 3.41 -19.47
N PHE A 418 1.28 2.59 -20.33
CA PHE A 418 0.76 3.05 -21.63
C PHE A 418 -0.77 3.02 -21.72
N TYR A 419 -1.40 2.34 -20.78
CA TYR A 419 -2.85 2.30 -20.53
C TYR A 419 -3.10 2.56 -19.04
N GLU A 420 -4.34 2.85 -18.66
CA GLU A 420 -4.68 3.35 -17.32
C GLU A 420 -4.16 2.44 -16.21
N ASN A 421 -4.27 1.11 -16.34
CA ASN A 421 -3.70 0.15 -15.38
C ASN A 421 -2.80 -0.91 -16.04
N THR A 422 -2.14 -0.59 -17.15
CA THR A 422 -1.27 -1.54 -17.88
C THR A 422 0.11 -0.98 -18.19
N TRP A 423 1.12 -1.78 -17.84
CA TRP A 423 2.51 -1.51 -18.14
C TRP A 423 3.01 -2.32 -19.33
N LEU A 424 3.57 -1.62 -20.33
CA LEU A 424 4.23 -2.22 -21.48
C LEU A 424 5.71 -2.45 -21.17
N VAL A 425 6.11 -3.72 -21.03
CA VAL A 425 7.52 -4.14 -20.98
C VAL A 425 8.09 -4.08 -22.39
N GLN A 426 9.24 -3.42 -22.52
CA GLN A 426 9.90 -3.21 -23.79
C GLN A 426 11.44 -3.15 -23.66
N HIS A 427 12.09 -3.17 -24.82
CA HIS A 427 13.54 -2.97 -24.96
C HIS A 427 14.40 -3.94 -24.15
N LEU A 428 13.92 -5.18 -23.99
CA LEU A 428 14.70 -6.29 -23.47
C LEU A 428 15.88 -6.59 -24.40
N ALA A 429 17.07 -6.26 -23.92
CA ALA A 429 18.34 -6.44 -24.61
C ALA A 429 19.37 -6.97 -23.62
N ALA A 430 20.26 -7.86 -24.05
CA ALA A 430 21.29 -8.44 -23.21
C ALA A 430 22.46 -8.96 -24.03
N THR A 431 23.63 -8.93 -23.41
CA THR A 431 24.77 -9.75 -23.83
C THR A 431 24.55 -11.21 -23.43
N GLY A 432 25.21 -12.15 -24.09
CA GLY A 432 25.22 -13.55 -23.69
C GLY A 432 26.00 -13.84 -22.39
N GLN A 433 26.65 -12.83 -21.80
CA GLN A 433 27.46 -12.97 -20.60
C GLN A 433 26.58 -13.03 -19.34
N HIS A 434 26.96 -13.87 -18.38
CA HIS A 434 26.33 -13.94 -17.04
C HIS A 434 24.80 -14.10 -17.06
N PHE A 435 24.25 -14.71 -18.12
CA PHE A 435 22.80 -14.82 -18.35
C PHE A 435 22.07 -13.49 -18.13
N ALA A 436 22.68 -12.36 -18.52
CA ALA A 436 22.23 -11.02 -18.18
C ALA A 436 20.76 -10.76 -18.57
N GLY A 437 20.29 -11.36 -19.68
CA GLY A 437 18.90 -11.28 -20.11
C GLY A 437 17.91 -11.93 -19.12
N ILE A 438 18.31 -13.01 -18.46
CA ILE A 438 17.50 -13.67 -17.43
C ILE A 438 17.62 -12.89 -16.11
N MET A 439 18.80 -12.32 -15.80
CA MET A 439 19.00 -11.53 -14.58
C MET A 439 18.13 -10.27 -14.58
N VAL A 440 18.14 -9.52 -15.68
CA VAL A 440 17.32 -8.30 -15.80
C VAL A 440 15.83 -8.64 -15.84
N LEU A 441 15.44 -9.77 -16.46
CA LEU A 441 14.05 -10.22 -16.44
C LEU A 441 13.60 -10.62 -15.02
N ARG A 442 14.48 -11.25 -14.24
CA ARG A 442 14.22 -11.56 -12.83
C ARG A 442 13.99 -10.28 -12.03
N GLN A 443 14.79 -9.22 -12.24
CA GLN A 443 14.56 -7.91 -11.60
C GLN A 443 13.17 -7.36 -11.93
N VAL A 444 12.78 -7.38 -13.20
CA VAL A 444 11.46 -6.93 -13.67
C VAL A 444 10.35 -7.75 -13.02
N ALA A 445 10.51 -9.07 -12.93
CA ALA A 445 9.51 -9.95 -12.33
C ALA A 445 9.31 -9.69 -10.83
N HIS A 446 10.38 -9.48 -10.07
CA HIS A 446 10.30 -9.08 -8.67
C HIS A 446 9.65 -7.70 -8.50
N TYR A 447 10.01 -6.74 -9.35
CA TYR A 447 9.38 -5.42 -9.33
C TYR A 447 7.88 -5.48 -9.61
N ILE A 448 7.46 -6.23 -10.63
CA ILE A 448 6.02 -6.44 -10.94
C ILE A 448 5.34 -7.11 -9.75
N HIS A 449 5.93 -8.16 -9.20
CA HIS A 449 5.36 -8.89 -8.06
C HIS A 449 5.14 -7.97 -6.84
N ASP A 450 6.12 -7.14 -6.52
CA ASP A 450 6.09 -6.33 -5.31
C ASP A 450 5.25 -5.07 -5.46
N CYS A 451 5.36 -4.39 -6.61
CA CYS A 451 4.70 -3.10 -6.82
C CYS A 451 3.26 -3.23 -7.31
N SER A 452 2.86 -4.31 -7.99
CA SER A 452 1.49 -4.44 -8.51
C SER A 452 0.38 -4.50 -7.44
N GLN A 453 0.73 -4.73 -6.17
CA GLN A 453 -0.24 -4.65 -5.08
C GLN A 453 -0.57 -3.20 -4.66
N PHE A 454 0.29 -2.24 -5.02
CA PHE A 454 0.09 -0.84 -4.69
C PHE A 454 -0.89 -0.24 -5.68
N TYR A 455 -1.96 0.35 -5.15
CA TYR A 455 -2.96 1.06 -5.96
C TYR A 455 -2.28 2.12 -6.84
N SER A 456 -1.33 2.87 -6.27
CA SER A 456 -0.62 3.94 -6.98
C SER A 456 0.29 3.45 -8.12
N SER A 457 0.56 2.14 -8.23
CA SER A 457 1.37 1.59 -9.33
C SER A 457 0.61 1.43 -10.64
N HIS A 458 -0.72 1.41 -10.62
CA HIS A 458 -1.55 1.24 -11.83
C HIS A 458 -1.11 0.04 -12.69
N MET A 459 -1.00 -1.13 -12.07
CA MET A 459 -0.37 -2.31 -12.67
C MET A 459 -1.24 -3.55 -12.51
N ASP A 460 -2.49 -3.46 -12.94
CA ASP A 460 -3.41 -4.62 -13.01
C ASP A 460 -2.97 -5.59 -14.13
N TYR A 461 -2.38 -5.03 -15.19
CA TYR A 461 -1.86 -5.81 -16.31
C TYR A 461 -0.42 -5.44 -16.66
N VAL A 462 0.30 -6.42 -17.18
CA VAL A 462 1.61 -6.23 -17.80
C VAL A 462 1.57 -6.85 -19.19
N ILE A 463 2.00 -6.09 -20.19
CA ILE A 463 2.02 -6.54 -21.58
C ILE A 463 3.42 -6.45 -22.18
N CYS A 464 3.68 -7.27 -23.20
CA CYS A 464 4.87 -7.09 -24.04
C CYS A 464 4.58 -7.55 -25.48
N TYR A 465 5.22 -6.87 -26.43
CA TYR A 465 5.23 -7.28 -27.83
C TYR A 465 6.53 -8.01 -28.14
N TYR A 466 6.43 -9.21 -28.70
CA TYR A 466 7.59 -9.93 -29.23
C TYR A 466 7.25 -10.64 -30.53
N ARG A 467 8.28 -10.93 -31.33
CA ARG A 467 8.10 -11.68 -32.57
C ARG A 467 8.15 -13.18 -32.27
N PRO A 468 7.22 -14.00 -32.78
CA PRO A 468 7.17 -15.44 -32.50
C PRO A 468 8.41 -16.21 -33.00
N ASP A 469 9.08 -15.70 -34.04
CA ASP A 469 10.34 -16.24 -34.58
C ASP A 469 11.54 -16.00 -33.66
N ASN A 470 11.45 -15.04 -32.73
CA ASN A 470 12.50 -14.79 -31.76
C ASN A 470 12.45 -15.84 -30.63
N LYS A 471 13.37 -16.81 -30.71
CA LYS A 471 13.44 -17.98 -29.82
C LYS A 471 13.45 -17.64 -28.33
N PHE A 472 14.15 -16.58 -27.92
CA PHE A 472 14.29 -16.22 -26.50
C PHE A 472 12.97 -15.73 -25.86
N PRO A 473 12.37 -14.60 -26.30
CA PRO A 473 11.10 -14.14 -25.74
C PRO A 473 9.96 -15.13 -26.00
N ASN A 474 9.95 -15.86 -27.13
CA ASN A 474 8.93 -16.88 -27.36
C ASN A 474 9.03 -18.03 -26.34
N ARG A 475 10.24 -18.49 -26.02
CA ARG A 475 10.45 -19.51 -24.98
C ARG A 475 10.05 -19.02 -23.59
N ILE A 476 10.31 -17.76 -23.27
CA ILE A 476 10.00 -17.20 -21.95
C ILE A 476 8.52 -16.83 -21.86
N PHE A 477 8.06 -15.82 -22.59
CA PHE A 477 6.69 -15.30 -22.47
C PHE A 477 5.67 -16.30 -23.01
N GLY A 478 5.91 -16.86 -24.19
CA GLY A 478 5.05 -17.91 -24.76
C GLY A 478 5.08 -19.19 -23.92
N GLY A 479 6.25 -19.60 -23.42
CA GLY A 479 6.39 -20.75 -22.53
C GLY A 479 5.67 -20.57 -21.19
N ILE A 480 5.71 -19.37 -20.60
CA ILE A 480 4.98 -19.06 -19.36
C ILE A 480 3.47 -19.13 -19.59
N ALA A 481 2.96 -18.53 -20.67
CA ALA A 481 1.53 -18.62 -21.00
C ALA A 481 1.10 -20.08 -21.17
N ALA A 482 1.92 -20.89 -21.84
CA ALA A 482 1.67 -22.33 -22.02
C ALA A 482 1.75 -23.14 -20.71
N GLU A 483 2.63 -22.74 -19.77
CA GLU A 483 2.76 -23.39 -18.46
C GLU A 483 1.55 -23.09 -17.55
N LEU A 484 1.07 -21.84 -17.56
CA LEU A 484 -0.07 -21.42 -16.73
C LEU A 484 -1.41 -22.02 -17.20
N LYS A 485 -1.54 -22.34 -18.49
CA LYS A 485 -2.72 -23.01 -19.10
C LYS A 485 -4.06 -22.34 -18.79
N ASN A 486 -4.06 -21.04 -18.55
CA ASN A 486 -5.26 -20.27 -18.29
C ASN A 486 -5.14 -18.89 -18.96
N PRO A 487 -5.88 -18.63 -20.05
CA PRO A 487 -5.81 -17.38 -20.80
C PRO A 487 -6.25 -16.16 -19.97
N LYS A 488 -7.03 -16.35 -18.89
CA LYS A 488 -7.40 -15.28 -17.95
C LYS A 488 -6.32 -14.94 -16.92
N MET A 489 -5.29 -15.79 -16.79
CA MET A 489 -4.09 -15.47 -16.02
C MET A 489 -3.03 -14.84 -16.92
N CYS A 490 -2.82 -15.46 -18.09
CA CYS A 490 -1.82 -15.04 -19.04
C CYS A 490 -2.22 -15.44 -20.47
N SER A 491 -2.34 -14.48 -21.38
CA SER A 491 -2.74 -14.71 -22.78
C SER A 491 -1.65 -14.30 -23.77
N VAL A 492 -1.71 -14.89 -24.96
CA VAL A 492 -0.88 -14.52 -26.11
C VAL A 492 -1.79 -14.37 -27.32
N ASP A 493 -1.84 -13.17 -27.88
CA ASP A 493 -2.64 -12.84 -29.04
C ASP A 493 -1.71 -12.43 -30.20
N THR A 494 -1.81 -13.09 -31.35
CA THR A 494 -0.95 -12.78 -32.51
C THR A 494 -1.61 -11.79 -33.46
N LEU A 495 -0.84 -10.75 -33.84
CA LEU A 495 -1.24 -9.68 -34.74
C LEU A 495 -0.34 -9.67 -35.99
N ALA A 496 -0.93 -9.36 -37.14
CA ALA A 496 -0.18 -9.04 -38.35
C ALA A 496 0.32 -7.59 -38.30
N TYR A 497 1.62 -7.38 -38.54
CA TYR A 497 2.24 -6.05 -38.62
C TYR A 497 2.56 -5.67 -40.06
N LEU A 498 2.06 -4.50 -40.47
CA LEU A 498 2.39 -3.89 -41.76
C LEU A 498 2.67 -2.40 -41.60
N GLU A 499 3.31 -1.81 -42.61
CA GLU A 499 3.55 -0.37 -42.67
C GLU A 499 2.68 0.22 -43.76
N LEU A 500 1.80 1.14 -43.37
CA LEU A 500 0.96 1.88 -44.29
C LEU A 500 1.72 3.10 -44.78
N ALA A 501 2.00 3.17 -46.09
CA ALA A 501 2.57 4.37 -46.70
C ALA A 501 1.46 5.36 -47.06
N LYS A 502 1.58 6.61 -46.60
CA LYS A 502 0.59 7.67 -46.88
C LYS A 502 0.37 7.90 -48.38
N LYS A 503 1.44 7.79 -49.18
CA LYS A 503 1.37 7.98 -50.63
C LYS A 503 0.47 6.93 -51.32
N ASP A 504 0.50 5.70 -50.83
CA ASP A 504 -0.31 4.60 -51.37
C ASP A 504 -1.79 4.76 -51.00
N CYS A 505 -2.06 5.40 -49.86
CA CYS A 505 -3.41 5.66 -49.35
C CYS A 505 -4.18 6.69 -50.20
N LEU A 506 -3.51 7.76 -50.64
CA LEU A 506 -4.14 8.84 -51.42
C LEU A 506 -4.63 8.37 -52.80
N ASN A 507 -4.01 7.34 -53.36
CA ASN A 507 -4.42 6.76 -54.65
C ASN A 507 -5.63 5.84 -54.53
N ASN A 508 -5.75 5.08 -53.43
CA ASN A 508 -6.86 4.14 -53.19
C ASN A 508 -8.15 4.82 -52.73
N PHE A 509 -8.06 6.02 -52.16
CA PHE A 509 -9.21 6.77 -51.63
C PHE A 509 -10.24 7.17 -52.71
N LYS A 510 -9.86 7.25 -53.98
CA LYS A 510 -10.75 7.71 -55.06
C LYS A 510 -11.92 6.76 -55.38
N ASN A 511 -11.96 5.55 -54.81
CA ASN A 511 -12.93 4.52 -55.17
C ASN A 511 -13.86 4.01 -54.04
N SER A 512 -13.81 4.54 -52.80
CA SER A 512 -14.58 3.97 -51.68
C SER A 512 -15.85 4.77 -51.35
N ASN A 513 -17.03 4.24 -51.69
CA ASN A 513 -18.33 4.94 -51.54
C ASN A 513 -19.31 4.33 -50.53
N LYS A 514 -18.91 3.43 -49.61
CA LYS A 514 -19.91 2.69 -48.79
C LYS A 514 -19.63 2.48 -47.30
N ASN A 515 -18.44 2.79 -46.78
CA ASN A 515 -18.12 2.53 -45.38
C ASN A 515 -17.94 3.84 -44.60
N THR A 516 -18.50 3.89 -43.39
CA THR A 516 -18.41 5.07 -42.53
C THR A 516 -17.54 4.72 -41.32
N ILE A 517 -16.43 5.43 -41.16
CA ILE A 517 -15.72 5.50 -39.89
C ILE A 517 -16.51 6.46 -39.00
N VAL A 518 -16.93 5.98 -37.85
CA VAL A 518 -17.65 6.78 -36.85
C VAL A 518 -16.95 6.69 -35.49
N GLU A 519 -17.29 7.60 -34.59
CA GLU A 519 -16.90 7.48 -33.19
C GLU A 519 -17.46 6.18 -32.59
N ILE A 520 -16.69 5.57 -31.71
CA ILE A 520 -17.07 4.32 -31.06
C ILE A 520 -18.18 4.55 -30.03
N THR A 521 -19.06 3.57 -29.88
CA THR A 521 -20.11 3.55 -28.84
C THR A 521 -19.84 2.45 -27.80
N PRO A 522 -20.42 2.54 -26.58
CA PRO A 522 -20.33 1.46 -25.59
C PRO A 522 -20.79 0.10 -26.15
N GLU A 523 -21.83 0.08 -26.98
CA GLU A 523 -22.34 -1.13 -27.64
C GLU A 523 -21.30 -1.80 -28.54
N ASP A 524 -20.49 -1.00 -29.25
CA ASP A 524 -19.43 -1.52 -30.11
C ASP A 524 -18.35 -2.26 -29.30
N LEU A 525 -18.02 -1.75 -28.12
CA LEU A 525 -17.06 -2.37 -27.20
C LEU A 525 -17.62 -3.64 -26.56
N ILE A 526 -18.93 -3.71 -26.31
CA ILE A 526 -19.60 -4.95 -25.86
C ILE A 526 -19.53 -6.02 -26.96
N GLU A 527 -19.78 -5.66 -28.23
CA GLU A 527 -19.66 -6.58 -29.35
C GLU A 527 -18.21 -7.05 -29.53
N LEU A 528 -17.22 -6.15 -29.42
CA LEU A 528 -15.80 -6.49 -29.44
C LEU A 528 -15.42 -7.47 -28.35
N LYS A 529 -15.88 -7.23 -27.11
CA LYS A 529 -15.60 -8.11 -25.97
C LYS A 529 -16.20 -9.50 -26.20
N SER A 530 -17.42 -9.57 -26.73
CA SER A 530 -18.08 -10.84 -27.07
C SER A 530 -17.34 -11.60 -28.16
N PHE A 531 -16.88 -10.91 -29.20
CA PHE A 531 -16.04 -11.48 -30.25
C PHE A 531 -14.71 -12.00 -29.71
N TYR A 532 -14.02 -11.20 -28.90
CA TYR A 532 -12.72 -11.56 -28.34
C TYR A 532 -12.81 -12.76 -27.39
N GLU A 533 -13.89 -12.84 -26.58
CA GLU A 533 -14.15 -14.00 -25.74
C GLU A 533 -14.36 -15.27 -26.58
N HIS A 534 -14.99 -15.17 -27.75
CA HIS A 534 -15.13 -16.32 -28.65
C HIS A 534 -13.80 -16.75 -29.29
N VAL A 535 -12.94 -15.79 -29.66
CA VAL A 535 -11.72 -16.06 -30.45
C VAL A 535 -10.51 -16.42 -29.59
N SER A 536 -10.33 -15.78 -28.43
CA SER A 536 -9.10 -15.88 -27.64
C SER A 536 -9.35 -16.24 -26.16
N GLN A 537 -10.45 -15.77 -25.57
CA GLN A 537 -10.72 -15.86 -24.13
C GLN A 537 -9.63 -15.21 -23.25
N GLY A 538 -8.72 -14.42 -23.84
CA GLY A 538 -7.57 -13.85 -23.16
C GLY A 538 -7.87 -12.57 -22.40
N LEU A 539 -6.85 -11.72 -22.32
CA LEU A 539 -6.82 -10.48 -21.52
C LEU A 539 -6.69 -9.20 -22.34
N LEU A 540 -6.54 -9.28 -23.67
CA LEU A 540 -6.20 -8.13 -24.52
C LEU A 540 -7.19 -6.98 -24.36
N ILE A 541 -8.49 -7.25 -24.34
CA ILE A 541 -9.52 -6.20 -24.26
C ILE A 541 -9.41 -5.43 -22.94
N ASP A 542 -9.24 -6.13 -21.82
CA ASP A 542 -9.11 -5.51 -20.52
C ASP A 542 -7.77 -4.77 -20.39
N ALA A 543 -6.67 -5.36 -20.89
CA ALA A 543 -5.32 -4.79 -20.77
C ALA A 543 -5.06 -3.56 -21.66
N LEU A 544 -5.84 -3.35 -22.73
CA LEU A 544 -5.70 -2.20 -23.62
C LEU A 544 -6.78 -1.12 -23.42
N ASP A 545 -7.47 -1.12 -22.28
CA ASP A 545 -8.57 -0.21 -21.95
C ASP A 545 -9.68 -0.19 -23.02
N LEU A 546 -10.11 -1.38 -23.48
CA LEU A 546 -11.16 -1.56 -24.50
C LEU A 546 -12.51 -2.00 -23.89
N ALA A 547 -12.66 -1.93 -22.57
CA ALA A 547 -13.94 -2.14 -21.92
C ALA A 547 -14.83 -0.88 -22.01
N PRO A 548 -16.16 -1.01 -22.07
CA PRO A 548 -17.09 0.12 -22.18
C PRO A 548 -16.89 1.21 -21.11
N GLU A 549 -16.61 0.81 -19.87
CA GLU A 549 -16.37 1.68 -18.72
C GLU A 549 -15.10 2.53 -18.86
N MET A 550 -14.17 2.14 -19.75
CA MET A 550 -12.94 2.88 -20.03
C MET A 550 -13.11 3.93 -21.13
N LEU A 551 -14.29 3.98 -21.78
CA LEU A 551 -14.55 4.93 -22.85
C LEU A 551 -14.57 6.37 -22.32
N GLY A 552 -13.72 7.23 -22.88
CA GLY A 552 -13.64 8.64 -22.50
C GLY A 552 -12.74 8.92 -21.28
N ILE A 553 -12.13 7.90 -20.67
CA ILE A 553 -11.11 8.12 -19.62
C ILE A 553 -9.82 8.65 -20.27
N ASP A 554 -9.37 9.82 -19.82
CA ASP A 554 -8.25 10.57 -20.42
C ASP A 554 -7.17 10.98 -19.39
N ASN A 555 -7.17 10.34 -18.22
CA ASN A 555 -6.26 10.70 -17.11
C ASN A 555 -4.80 10.53 -17.53
N LEU A 556 -4.47 9.42 -18.18
CA LEU A 556 -3.10 9.13 -18.60
C LEU A 556 -2.57 10.11 -19.66
N ASN A 557 -3.42 10.60 -20.58
CA ASN A 557 -3.00 11.61 -21.56
C ASN A 557 -2.59 12.92 -20.87
N SER A 558 -3.36 13.32 -19.85
CA SER A 558 -3.08 14.51 -19.03
C SER A 558 -1.79 14.35 -18.20
N GLU A 559 -1.55 13.14 -17.68
CA GLU A 559 -0.32 12.80 -16.95
C GLU A 559 0.92 12.87 -17.87
N TYR A 560 0.86 12.26 -19.06
CA TYR A 560 1.93 12.36 -20.06
C TYR A 560 2.24 13.82 -20.41
N LYS A 561 1.21 14.64 -20.64
CA LYS A 561 1.36 16.06 -20.95
C LYS A 561 2.03 16.84 -19.80
N THR A 562 1.71 16.51 -18.55
CA THR A 562 2.35 17.10 -17.36
C THR A 562 3.85 16.83 -17.34
N TYR A 563 4.25 15.64 -17.78
CA TYR A 563 5.66 15.28 -17.92
C TYR A 563 6.29 15.76 -19.22
N GLY A 564 5.57 16.49 -20.08
CA GLY A 564 6.04 17.01 -21.36
C GLY A 564 6.06 15.99 -22.50
N PHE A 565 5.40 14.85 -22.35
CA PHE A 565 5.25 13.83 -23.39
C PHE A 565 3.87 13.92 -24.05
N LYS A 566 3.79 13.38 -25.27
CA LYS A 566 2.58 13.18 -26.05
C LYS A 566 2.20 11.71 -25.98
N ARG A 567 0.96 11.46 -25.57
CA ARG A 567 0.23 10.20 -25.76
C ARG A 567 -1.22 10.59 -26.00
N GLU A 568 -1.76 10.21 -27.14
CA GLU A 568 -3.16 10.42 -27.52
C GLU A 568 -3.72 9.08 -28.01
N ARG A 569 -4.95 8.77 -27.59
CA ARG A 569 -5.65 7.55 -28.02
C ARG A 569 -7.07 7.90 -28.45
N LYS A 570 -7.47 7.44 -29.62
CA LYS A 570 -8.82 7.59 -30.17
C LYS A 570 -9.31 6.26 -30.72
N LEU A 571 -10.59 5.98 -30.53
CA LEU A 571 -11.21 4.73 -30.96
C LEU A 571 -12.26 5.06 -32.01
N PHE A 572 -12.26 4.27 -33.08
CA PHE A 572 -13.17 4.40 -34.19
C PHE A 572 -13.84 3.07 -34.49
N ALA A 573 -15.11 3.13 -34.88
CA ALA A 573 -15.85 1.98 -35.38
C ALA A 573 -15.95 2.06 -36.92
N LEU A 574 -15.62 0.97 -37.59
CA LEU A 574 -15.85 0.79 -39.02
C LEU A 574 -17.19 0.08 -39.22
N LYS A 575 -18.19 0.83 -39.66
CA LYS A 575 -19.56 0.32 -39.84
C LYS A 575 -20.01 0.37 -41.30
N LYS A 576 -20.81 -0.62 -41.67
CA LYS A 576 -21.55 -0.70 -42.95
C LYS A 576 -22.98 -1.06 -42.65
N ASP A 577 -23.92 -0.23 -43.11
CA ASP A 577 -25.35 -0.38 -42.83
C ASP A 577 -25.66 -0.53 -41.32
N LYS A 578 -24.95 0.25 -40.48
CA LYS A 578 -24.98 0.22 -39.00
C LYS A 578 -24.41 -1.04 -38.34
N VAL A 579 -23.92 -2.00 -39.12
CA VAL A 579 -23.27 -3.22 -38.61
C VAL A 579 -21.79 -2.95 -38.37
N LEU A 580 -21.28 -3.36 -37.21
CA LEU A 580 -19.86 -3.26 -36.85
C LEU A 580 -19.04 -4.33 -37.56
N TYR A 581 -17.96 -3.93 -38.25
CA TYR A 581 -17.03 -4.84 -38.91
C TYR A 581 -15.65 -4.84 -38.27
N ALA A 582 -15.18 -3.66 -37.83
CA ALA A 582 -13.91 -3.54 -37.15
C ALA A 582 -13.89 -2.35 -36.19
N ILE A 583 -12.99 -2.40 -35.22
CA ILE A 583 -12.62 -1.26 -34.37
C ILE A 583 -11.17 -0.90 -34.67
N ILE A 584 -10.90 0.40 -34.79
CA ILE A 584 -9.56 0.93 -35.02
C ILE A 584 -9.18 1.82 -33.84
N VAL A 585 -8.13 1.42 -33.14
CA VAL A 585 -7.49 2.20 -32.08
C VAL A 585 -6.36 2.99 -32.71
N GLN A 586 -6.55 4.30 -32.83
CA GLN A 586 -5.52 5.23 -33.22
C GLN A 586 -4.74 5.65 -31.98
N THR A 587 -3.44 5.38 -31.96
CA THR A 587 -2.56 5.87 -30.90
C THR A 587 -1.44 6.72 -31.50
N LYS A 588 -1.21 7.89 -30.90
CA LYS A 588 -0.11 8.78 -31.25
C LYS A 588 0.74 9.03 -30.02
N SER A 589 2.05 8.95 -30.19
CA SER A 589 2.99 9.18 -29.10
C SER A 589 4.27 9.84 -29.61
N ASP A 590 5.11 10.35 -28.71
CA ASP A 590 6.45 10.81 -29.10
C ASP A 590 7.25 9.71 -29.79
N VAL A 591 8.08 10.14 -30.74
CA VAL A 591 9.00 9.27 -31.46
C VAL A 591 10.03 8.72 -30.49
N GLY A 592 10.22 7.40 -30.48
CA GLY A 592 11.21 6.76 -29.63
C GLY A 592 10.69 6.22 -28.31
N LEU A 593 9.46 6.53 -27.90
CA LEU A 593 8.82 5.88 -26.74
C LEU A 593 8.83 4.34 -26.89
N ASN A 594 8.72 3.85 -28.13
CA ASN A 594 8.95 2.47 -28.50
C ASN A 594 9.81 2.38 -29.75
N MET A 595 10.95 1.67 -29.70
CA MET A 595 11.87 1.54 -30.86
C MET A 595 11.31 0.70 -32.03
N SER A 596 10.13 0.08 -31.89
CA SER A 596 9.39 -0.56 -32.99
C SER A 596 8.15 0.25 -33.40
N ASN A 597 8.01 1.46 -32.85
CA ASN A 597 6.92 2.41 -33.07
C ASN A 597 5.51 1.84 -32.80
N LEU A 598 5.40 0.78 -31.99
CA LEU A 598 4.11 0.15 -31.63
C LEU A 598 3.25 1.01 -30.69
N THR A 599 3.81 2.09 -30.14
CA THR A 599 3.09 3.09 -29.33
C THR A 599 2.57 4.26 -30.16
N ASN A 600 2.89 4.32 -31.45
CA ASN A 600 2.43 5.33 -32.40
C ASN A 600 1.93 4.61 -33.65
N CYS A 601 0.77 3.96 -33.52
CA CYS A 601 0.25 3.01 -34.51
C CYS A 601 -1.28 3.04 -34.64
N LEU A 602 -1.78 2.41 -35.69
CA LEU A 602 -3.17 2.02 -35.86
C LEU A 602 -3.33 0.54 -35.50
N GLN A 603 -4.09 0.22 -34.46
CA GLN A 603 -4.40 -1.17 -34.10
C GLN A 603 -5.84 -1.49 -34.49
N VAL A 604 -6.02 -2.53 -35.30
CA VAL A 604 -7.30 -2.92 -35.91
C VAL A 604 -7.76 -4.24 -35.31
N PHE A 605 -9.00 -4.25 -34.82
CA PHE A 605 -9.72 -5.44 -34.38
C PHE A 605 -10.83 -5.73 -35.38
N VAL A 606 -10.60 -6.73 -36.24
CA VAL A 606 -11.59 -7.16 -37.24
C VAL A 606 -12.51 -8.19 -36.61
N ILE A 607 -13.78 -7.82 -36.47
CA ILE A 607 -14.82 -8.61 -35.81
C ILE A 607 -15.53 -9.51 -36.82
N LYS A 608 -15.75 -9.00 -38.04
CA LYS A 608 -16.46 -9.71 -39.11
C LYS A 608 -15.52 -9.97 -40.28
N LYS A 609 -15.31 -11.25 -40.61
CA LYS A 609 -14.42 -11.70 -41.69
C LYS A 609 -14.88 -11.25 -43.08
N GLU A 610 -16.15 -10.87 -43.21
CA GLU A 610 -16.75 -10.35 -44.43
C GLU A 610 -16.27 -8.93 -44.76
N LEU A 611 -15.47 -8.30 -43.89
CA LEU A 611 -14.80 -7.03 -44.19
C LEU A 611 -13.84 -7.21 -45.38
N MET A 612 -14.03 -6.41 -46.43
CA MET A 612 -13.13 -6.45 -47.58
C MET A 612 -11.81 -5.71 -47.27
N PRO A 613 -10.64 -6.19 -47.74
CA PRO A 613 -9.37 -5.49 -47.54
C PRO A 613 -9.38 -4.04 -48.02
N GLU A 614 -9.96 -3.77 -49.18
CA GLU A 614 -10.08 -2.43 -49.77
C GLU A 614 -10.84 -1.47 -48.84
N GLU A 615 -11.89 -1.96 -48.20
CA GLU A 615 -12.70 -1.22 -47.24
C GLU A 615 -11.89 -0.87 -45.98
N LEU A 616 -11.11 -1.83 -45.46
CA LEU A 616 -10.20 -1.59 -44.34
C LEU A 616 -9.11 -0.58 -44.69
N PHE A 617 -8.44 -0.73 -45.83
CA PHE A 617 -7.36 0.17 -46.25
C PHE A 617 -7.87 1.58 -46.57
N SER A 618 -9.10 1.72 -47.07
CA SER A 618 -9.76 3.03 -47.22
C SER A 618 -9.97 3.70 -45.87
N ALA A 619 -10.36 2.93 -44.85
CA ALA A 619 -10.52 3.46 -43.51
C ALA A 619 -9.18 3.87 -42.87
N LEU A 620 -8.15 3.04 -43.03
CA LEU A 620 -6.80 3.34 -42.55
C LEU A 620 -6.19 4.55 -43.27
N ALA A 621 -6.47 4.73 -44.57
CA ALA A 621 -6.06 5.89 -45.34
C ALA A 621 -6.61 7.19 -44.75
N LEU A 622 -7.89 7.25 -44.37
CA LEU A 622 -8.49 8.40 -43.70
C LEU A 622 -7.80 8.72 -42.38
N LEU A 623 -7.53 7.69 -41.58
CA LEU A 623 -6.89 7.86 -40.28
C LEU A 623 -5.39 8.19 -40.39
N SER A 624 -4.76 7.88 -41.53
CA SER A 624 -3.35 8.14 -41.78
C SER A 624 -3.01 9.64 -41.84
N CYS A 625 -3.98 10.48 -42.25
CA CYS A 625 -3.81 11.94 -42.36
C CYS A 625 -3.51 12.62 -41.02
N TYR A 626 -3.77 11.92 -39.91
CA TYR A 626 -3.56 12.43 -38.56
C TYR A 626 -2.14 12.18 -38.02
N TYR A 627 -1.32 11.39 -38.72
CA TYR A 627 0.08 11.15 -38.37
C TYR A 627 0.98 12.15 -39.10
N GLU A 628 2.19 12.36 -38.61
CA GLU A 628 3.20 13.20 -39.31
C GLU A 628 4.08 12.33 -40.20
N GLU A 629 4.33 11.09 -39.79
CA GLU A 629 5.21 10.12 -40.43
C GLU A 629 4.66 9.63 -41.77
N GLU A 630 5.56 9.37 -42.73
CA GLU A 630 5.20 8.84 -44.05
C GLU A 630 4.77 7.37 -44.02
N LYS A 631 5.28 6.63 -43.05
CA LYS A 631 5.02 5.20 -42.83
C LYS A 631 4.43 5.01 -41.45
N ILE A 632 3.21 4.47 -41.40
CA ILE A 632 2.46 4.30 -40.15
C ILE A 632 2.37 2.81 -39.85
N PRO A 633 2.83 2.36 -38.67
CA PRO A 633 2.62 1.00 -38.22
C PRO A 633 1.13 0.67 -38.10
N VAL A 634 0.74 -0.49 -38.64
CA VAL A 634 -0.61 -1.05 -38.50
C VAL A 634 -0.50 -2.46 -37.93
N LEU A 635 -1.26 -2.71 -36.86
CA LEU A 635 -1.42 -4.03 -36.25
C LEU A 635 -2.84 -4.53 -36.53
N ILE A 636 -2.98 -5.73 -37.10
CA ILE A 636 -4.29 -6.33 -37.40
C ILE A 636 -4.48 -7.59 -36.55
N PHE A 637 -5.56 -7.61 -35.77
CA PHE A 637 -6.06 -8.76 -35.03
C PHE A 637 -7.46 -9.14 -35.53
N PRO A 638 -7.79 -10.43 -35.64
CA PRO A 638 -6.90 -11.58 -35.46
C PRO A 638 -5.98 -11.78 -36.68
N LEU A 639 -4.83 -12.44 -36.47
CA LEU A 639 -3.89 -12.80 -37.55
C LEU A 639 -4.58 -13.54 -38.71
N ASN A 640 -5.54 -14.40 -38.42
CA ASN A 640 -6.22 -15.22 -39.43
C ASN A 640 -6.94 -14.36 -40.48
N TYR A 641 -7.52 -13.21 -40.10
CA TYR A 641 -8.14 -12.32 -41.09
C TYR A 641 -7.14 -11.84 -42.15
N ALA A 642 -5.92 -11.47 -41.74
CA ALA A 642 -4.89 -11.06 -42.69
C ALA A 642 -4.45 -12.21 -43.61
N LYS A 643 -4.36 -13.44 -43.07
CA LYS A 643 -4.00 -14.65 -43.84
C LYS A 643 -5.09 -15.03 -44.84
N ASP A 644 -6.33 -15.11 -44.38
CA ASP A 644 -7.49 -15.54 -45.17
C ASP A 644 -7.80 -14.57 -46.31
N CYS A 645 -7.60 -13.27 -46.07
CA CYS A 645 -7.79 -12.22 -47.08
C CYS A 645 -6.55 -11.95 -47.95
N GLY A 646 -5.46 -12.71 -47.77
CA GLY A 646 -4.22 -12.53 -48.55
C GLY A 646 -3.55 -11.17 -48.38
N ILE A 647 -3.73 -10.52 -47.22
CA ILE A 647 -3.12 -9.22 -46.92
C ILE A 647 -1.62 -9.44 -46.68
N SER A 648 -0.77 -8.77 -47.47
CA SER A 648 0.68 -8.80 -47.27
C SER A 648 1.06 -8.03 -46.01
N TYR A 649 1.80 -8.68 -45.10
CA TYR A 649 2.31 -8.09 -43.87
C TYR A 649 3.79 -8.42 -43.71
N LYS A 650 4.55 -7.55 -43.03
CA LYS A 650 5.99 -7.69 -42.90
C LYS A 650 6.38 -8.73 -41.86
N ARG A 651 5.67 -8.76 -40.72
CA ARG A 651 6.01 -9.56 -39.54
C ARG A 651 4.77 -9.92 -38.72
N GLU A 652 4.89 -10.95 -37.90
CA GLU A 652 3.91 -11.28 -36.85
C GLU A 652 4.42 -10.74 -35.51
N TYR A 653 3.52 -10.23 -34.68
CA TYR A 653 3.81 -9.88 -33.29
C TYR A 653 2.83 -10.60 -32.37
N ASN A 654 3.38 -11.27 -31.37
CA ASN A 654 2.62 -11.73 -30.22
C ASN A 654 2.51 -10.60 -29.20
N LEU A 655 1.29 -10.26 -28.83
CA LEU A 655 0.99 -9.48 -27.64
C LEU A 655 0.77 -10.47 -26.49
N TRP A 656 1.73 -10.53 -25.58
CA TRP A 656 1.58 -11.26 -24.33
C TRP A 656 1.02 -10.35 -23.26
N CYS A 657 0.10 -10.89 -22.45
CA CYS A 657 -0.53 -10.18 -21.36
C CYS A 657 -0.53 -11.04 -20.10
N LEU A 658 -0.24 -10.43 -18.96
CA LEU A 658 -0.33 -11.01 -17.63
C LEU A 658 -1.31 -10.20 -16.78
N ASN A 659 -2.22 -10.87 -16.11
CA ASN A 659 -3.03 -10.31 -15.04
C ASN A 659 -2.25 -10.42 -13.71
N THR A 660 -1.93 -9.30 -13.08
CA THR A 660 -1.05 -9.25 -11.89
C THR A 660 -1.74 -9.70 -10.60
N SER A 661 -3.06 -9.90 -10.61
CA SER A 661 -3.73 -10.66 -9.56
C SER A 661 -3.19 -12.10 -9.44
N HIS A 662 -2.53 -12.60 -10.49
CA HIS A 662 -1.84 -13.89 -10.56
C HIS A 662 -0.30 -13.78 -10.60
N ARG A 663 0.26 -12.70 -10.03
CA ARG A 663 1.72 -12.43 -10.02
C ARG A 663 2.56 -13.50 -9.33
N ASP A 664 2.04 -14.18 -8.30
CA ASP A 664 2.74 -15.26 -7.59
C ASP A 664 3.09 -16.41 -8.56
N GLN A 665 2.13 -16.80 -9.41
CA GLN A 665 2.31 -17.86 -10.40
C GLN A 665 3.34 -17.46 -11.47
N PHE A 666 3.30 -16.20 -11.92
CA PHE A 666 4.29 -15.66 -12.84
C PHE A 666 5.70 -15.67 -12.25
N LEU A 667 5.87 -15.14 -11.03
CA LEU A 667 7.16 -15.10 -10.36
C LEU A 667 7.72 -16.52 -10.15
N LYS A 668 6.87 -17.48 -9.79
CA LYS A 668 7.26 -18.90 -9.67
C LYS A 668 7.86 -19.44 -10.96
N CYS A 669 7.25 -19.17 -12.12
CA CYS A 669 7.78 -19.62 -13.41
C CYS A 669 9.16 -19.00 -13.71
N ILE A 670 9.34 -17.71 -13.40
CA ILE A 670 10.63 -17.01 -13.57
C ILE A 670 11.71 -17.58 -12.63
N GLU A 671 11.39 -17.82 -11.36
CA GLU A 671 12.32 -18.40 -10.38
C GLU A 671 12.70 -19.84 -10.75
N GLN A 672 11.77 -20.63 -11.30
CA GLN A 672 12.09 -21.94 -11.84
C GLN A 672 13.11 -21.81 -12.98
N LEU A 673 12.87 -20.94 -13.97
CA LEU A 673 13.82 -20.70 -15.06
C LEU A 673 15.21 -20.29 -14.55
N PHE A 674 15.27 -19.43 -13.53
CA PHE A 674 16.52 -19.01 -12.90
C PHE A 674 17.24 -20.17 -12.18
N SER A 675 16.50 -21.02 -11.48
CA SER A 675 17.07 -22.19 -10.80
C SER A 675 17.72 -23.20 -11.77
N TRP A 676 17.16 -23.34 -12.98
CA TRP A 676 17.76 -24.15 -14.03
C TRP A 676 19.10 -23.57 -14.48
N VAL A 677 19.14 -22.27 -14.76
CA VAL A 677 20.34 -21.56 -15.23
C VAL A 677 21.48 -21.63 -14.21
N THR A 678 21.19 -21.37 -12.94
CA THR A 678 22.20 -21.40 -11.87
C THR A 678 22.77 -22.80 -11.61
N ARG A 679 22.00 -23.87 -11.85
CA ARG A 679 22.51 -25.24 -11.82
C ARG A 679 23.51 -25.52 -12.95
N PHE A 680 23.27 -24.98 -14.14
CA PHE A 680 24.21 -25.09 -15.25
C PHE A 680 25.51 -24.33 -14.97
N GLU A 681 25.46 -23.13 -14.39
CA GLU A 681 26.67 -22.38 -14.02
C GLU A 681 27.56 -23.07 -12.99
N ARG A 682 27.01 -23.92 -12.11
CA ARG A 682 27.81 -24.65 -11.10
C ARG A 682 28.43 -25.94 -11.64
N GLN A 683 28.07 -26.36 -12.85
CA GLN A 683 28.60 -27.58 -13.49
C GLN A 683 29.78 -27.30 -14.45
N PHE A 684 30.09 -26.03 -14.70
CA PHE A 684 31.25 -25.54 -15.44
C PHE A 684 32.09 -24.64 -14.53
#